data_AF-A0A927U5W5-F1
#
_entry.id   AF-A0A927U5W5-F1
#
_cell.length_a   1.000
_cell.length_b   1.000
_cell.length_c   1.000
_cell.angle_alpha   90.00
_cell.angle_beta   90.00
_cell.angle_gamma   90.00
#
_symmetry.space_group_name_H-M   'P 1'
#
loop_
_entity.id
_entity.type
_entity.pdbx_description
1 polymer ?
#
loop_
_entity_poly.entity_id
_entity_poly.type
_entity_poly.pdbx_seq_one_letter_code
_entity_poly.pdbx_strand_id
1 'polypeptide(L)'
;MPRAKQSMDGNQAAAHVAYAFTDVAAIYPITPSSPMADFVDQWSAAGLENIFGNQVKVVEMESEAGAAGAVHGSLGAGALTTTFTASQGLLLMIPNMYKIAAEQLPCVFDVSARTVATQSLNIFGDHSDVYACRQTGFAMLCETNPQEVMDLAPVAHLAAIEGKVPVLNFFDGFRTSHEIQKIEKWDYADLKEMVNMDAINEFRARALNPEHPTMRGSHENGDVFFQHREACNTYYDNFPAVVQKYMDKVNAKLGTDYKLFNYYGAADADRIIIAMGSINDVAEEVIDYLNAHGEKVGVLKVRLYRPWSSEAFLSALPKTVKKIAILDRTKEPGALADPLYLDVATTLREAGLNDITICGGRYGLGSKDTPPSSVFAVYKELEKDAPKSRFTIGIVDDVTNLSLPEVKPAPITSAPGTKECKFWGLGGDGTVGANKNSTKIIGDHTDKYIQAYFQYDSKKTGGVTISHLRFGDNPIKSPYYINQADFVACHNPAYVTQGMKMVQDVKPGGVFMINCQWSDEELEEKLNAEAKKYIADNNIQLYTINAIDKAIEIGMGKRTNTILQSAFFKLADVMPIDQAVEYMKAAAKKSYGKKGDDVVQMNYNAIDAGVDAVHKVNVPDSWKNPTPDAAKPALEGRPEVVKMVKNLLEPISKMDGDSLPVSAFSENPNGQFELGAAAYEKRGTAVTVPTWDPEKCIQCNQCAFVCSHATIRPYMLSEDEVKAAPANIKLADTKPKASEYKYTMSVSPLDCMG
;
A
#
# COMPACT_ATOMS: atom_id res chain seq x y z
N MET A 1 0.06 14.19 29.78
CA MET A 1 -1.35 14.19 29.32
C MET A 1 -1.46 13.16 28.21
N PRO A 2 -2.63 12.54 27.95
CA PRO A 2 -2.76 11.63 26.81
C PRO A 2 -2.49 12.40 25.50
N ARG A 3 -1.73 11.77 24.59
CA ARG A 3 -1.42 12.34 23.28
C ARG A 3 -2.69 12.54 22.46
N ALA A 4 -2.71 13.57 21.62
CA ALA A 4 -3.85 13.82 20.75
C ALA A 4 -4.01 12.65 19.74
N LYS A 5 -5.24 12.16 19.58
CA LYS A 5 -5.55 11.12 18.58
C LYS A 5 -5.86 11.78 17.24
N GLN A 6 -5.34 11.21 16.16
CA GLN A 6 -5.58 11.69 14.81
C GLN A 6 -5.53 10.53 13.81
N SER A 7 -6.46 10.55 12.84
CA SER A 7 -6.44 9.62 11.71
C SER A 7 -5.37 10.07 10.69
N MET A 8 -4.28 9.32 10.57
CA MET A 8 -3.17 9.59 9.65
C MET A 8 -2.52 8.30 9.13
N ASP A 9 -1.77 8.41 8.02
CA ASP A 9 -0.98 7.29 7.49
C ASP A 9 0.47 7.31 7.98
N GLY A 10 1.21 6.22 7.71
CA GLY A 10 2.61 6.10 8.11
C GLY A 10 3.51 7.20 7.53
N ASN A 11 3.27 7.64 6.28
CA ASN A 11 4.02 8.76 5.70
C ASN A 11 3.80 10.06 6.49
N GLN A 12 2.55 10.39 6.82
CA GLN A 12 2.25 11.58 7.61
C GLN A 12 2.84 11.49 9.02
N ALA A 13 2.84 10.30 9.64
CA ALA A 13 3.44 10.06 10.94
C ALA A 13 4.96 10.29 10.93
N ALA A 14 5.68 9.70 9.95
CA ALA A 14 7.11 9.89 9.78
C ALA A 14 7.46 11.36 9.50
N ALA A 15 6.74 12.00 8.57
CA ALA A 15 6.95 13.41 8.25
C ALA A 15 6.75 14.32 9.48
N HIS A 16 5.73 14.07 10.30
CA HIS A 16 5.46 14.85 11.52
C HIS A 16 6.64 14.83 12.48
N VAL A 17 7.24 13.66 12.69
CA VAL A 17 8.41 13.52 13.54
C VAL A 17 9.65 14.10 12.89
N ALA A 18 9.91 13.79 11.61
CA ALA A 18 11.08 14.27 10.89
C ALA A 18 11.13 15.80 10.86
N TYR A 19 9.99 16.46 10.64
CA TYR A 19 9.88 17.93 10.65
C TYR A 19 10.36 18.52 11.99
N ALA A 20 10.04 17.87 13.11
CA ALA A 20 10.37 18.36 14.45
C ALA A 20 11.89 18.50 14.66
N PHE A 21 12.70 17.61 14.07
CA PHE A 21 14.15 17.51 14.29
C PHE A 21 15.03 18.03 13.15
N THR A 22 14.43 18.65 12.13
CA THR A 22 15.12 18.95 10.87
C THR A 22 15.22 20.47 10.63
N ASP A 23 16.39 20.95 10.21
CA ASP A 23 16.58 22.31 9.69
C ASP A 23 16.46 22.35 8.15
N VAL A 24 16.97 21.32 7.45
CA VAL A 24 16.97 21.21 5.98
C VAL A 24 16.42 19.86 5.53
N ALA A 25 15.55 19.82 4.52
CA ALA A 25 15.11 18.60 3.87
C ALA A 25 15.49 18.65 2.38
N ALA A 26 16.49 17.87 1.97
CA ALA A 26 16.86 17.72 0.56
C ALA A 26 16.11 16.52 -0.03
N ILE A 27 15.28 16.74 -1.04
CA ILE A 27 14.28 15.76 -1.48
C ILE A 27 14.33 15.50 -2.99
N TYR A 28 13.75 14.37 -3.39
CA TYR A 28 13.34 14.08 -4.76
C TYR A 28 12.11 13.16 -4.73
N PRO A 29 11.09 13.37 -5.57
CA PRO A 29 9.84 12.62 -5.47
C PRO A 29 9.95 11.21 -6.04
N ILE A 30 9.76 10.19 -5.18
CA ILE A 30 9.59 8.79 -5.59
C ILE A 30 8.45 8.10 -4.81
N THR A 31 7.55 7.40 -5.51
CA THR A 31 6.50 6.60 -4.85
C THR A 31 7.12 5.42 -4.08
N PRO A 32 6.67 5.06 -2.87
CA PRO A 32 5.60 5.65 -2.06
C PRO A 32 6.07 6.69 -1.03
N SER A 33 7.28 7.25 -1.12
CA SER A 33 7.81 8.19 -0.12
C SER A 33 7.45 9.65 -0.38
N SER A 34 7.08 10.01 -1.62
CA SER A 34 6.74 11.39 -2.01
C SER A 34 5.77 12.12 -1.05
N PRO A 35 4.73 11.47 -0.48
CA PRO A 35 3.83 12.15 0.46
C PRO A 35 4.54 12.72 1.70
N MET A 36 5.63 12.12 2.17
CA MET A 36 6.39 12.68 3.31
C MET A 36 6.97 14.06 2.98
N ALA A 37 7.63 14.17 1.84
CA ALA A 37 8.20 15.42 1.36
C ALA A 37 7.12 16.49 1.11
N ASP A 38 5.97 16.08 0.55
CA ASP A 38 4.82 16.97 0.30
C ASP A 38 4.23 17.52 1.62
N PHE A 39 4.09 16.69 2.67
CA PHE A 39 3.66 17.17 3.98
C PHE A 39 4.64 18.18 4.59
N VAL A 40 5.94 17.89 4.53
CA VAL A 40 6.98 18.79 5.06
C VAL A 40 6.97 20.13 4.32
N ASP A 41 6.85 20.13 2.98
CA ASP A 41 6.77 21.34 2.18
C ASP A 41 5.52 22.17 2.53
N GLN A 42 4.35 21.53 2.59
CA GLN A 42 3.09 22.19 2.95
C GLN A 42 3.13 22.80 4.36
N TRP A 43 3.69 22.10 5.35
CA TRP A 43 3.81 22.61 6.71
C TRP A 43 4.82 23.74 6.82
N SER A 44 5.94 23.66 6.10
CA SER A 44 6.91 24.76 6.02
C SER A 44 6.27 26.00 5.40
N ALA A 45 5.59 25.87 4.27
CA ALA A 45 4.86 26.95 3.63
C ALA A 45 3.74 27.55 4.51
N ALA A 46 3.16 26.76 5.41
CA ALA A 46 2.16 27.18 6.38
C ALA A 46 2.73 27.85 7.64
N GLY A 47 4.06 27.95 7.78
CA GLY A 47 4.69 28.61 8.94
C GLY A 47 4.92 27.70 10.15
N LEU A 48 4.86 26.37 10.01
CA LEU A 48 5.15 25.47 11.13
C LEU A 48 6.62 25.58 11.53
N GLU A 49 6.89 25.71 12.82
CA GLU A 49 8.25 25.72 13.37
C GLU A 49 8.64 24.33 13.88
N ASN A 50 9.90 23.94 13.64
CA ASN A 50 10.52 22.78 14.27
C ASN A 50 10.82 23.05 15.77
N ILE A 51 11.38 22.08 16.49
CA ILE A 51 11.66 22.25 17.94
C ILE A 51 12.74 23.32 18.25
N PHE A 52 13.47 23.76 17.22
CA PHE A 52 14.50 24.79 17.28
C PHE A 52 13.96 26.19 16.95
N GLY A 53 12.68 26.33 16.58
CA GLY A 53 12.06 27.61 16.22
C GLY A 53 12.30 28.04 14.77
N ASN A 54 12.65 27.10 13.88
CA ASN A 54 12.89 27.36 12.46
C ASN A 54 11.84 26.67 11.59
N GLN A 55 11.49 27.27 10.44
CA GLN A 55 10.79 26.55 9.37
C GLN A 55 11.80 25.63 8.64
N VAL A 56 11.37 24.41 8.29
CA VAL A 56 12.22 23.47 7.54
C VAL A 56 12.49 24.03 6.15
N LYS A 57 13.76 24.12 5.75
CA LYS A 57 14.12 24.50 4.38
C LYS A 57 14.05 23.28 3.47
N VAL A 58 13.00 23.19 2.66
CA VAL A 58 12.82 22.13 1.67
C VAL A 58 13.53 22.50 0.36
N VAL A 59 14.34 21.59 -0.17
CA VAL A 59 15.09 21.77 -1.42
C VAL A 59 14.92 20.54 -2.30
N GLU A 60 14.23 20.70 -3.42
CA GLU A 60 14.14 19.66 -4.45
C GLU A 60 15.40 19.65 -5.33
N MET A 61 15.99 18.48 -5.50
CA MET A 61 17.19 18.27 -6.32
C MET A 61 16.82 17.69 -7.69
N GLU A 62 17.80 17.47 -8.56
CA GLU A 62 17.58 16.88 -9.89
C GLU A 62 17.42 15.35 -9.89
N SER A 63 17.87 14.70 -8.81
CA SER A 63 17.80 13.26 -8.56
C SER A 63 17.99 12.95 -7.07
N GLU A 64 17.71 11.73 -6.63
CA GLU A 64 18.08 11.27 -5.28
C GLU A 64 19.59 11.24 -5.04
N ALA A 65 20.41 11.08 -6.07
CA ALA A 65 21.87 11.19 -5.93
C ALA A 65 22.28 12.63 -5.54
N GLY A 66 21.68 13.63 -6.21
CA GLY A 66 21.84 15.04 -5.87
C GLY A 66 21.29 15.36 -4.49
N ALA A 67 20.12 14.81 -4.13
CA ALA A 67 19.56 14.92 -2.78
C ALA A 67 20.51 14.37 -1.71
N ALA A 68 21.07 13.17 -1.89
CA ALA A 68 22.01 12.61 -0.93
C ALA A 68 23.32 13.43 -0.81
N GLY A 69 23.81 14.00 -1.91
CA GLY A 69 24.95 14.92 -1.89
C GLY A 69 24.65 16.23 -1.17
N ALA A 70 23.45 16.78 -1.36
CA ALA A 70 22.96 17.95 -0.63
C ALA A 70 22.79 17.66 0.87
N VAL A 71 22.29 16.47 1.23
CA VAL A 71 22.23 16.02 2.63
C VAL A 71 23.63 15.97 3.23
N HIS A 72 24.59 15.32 2.56
CA HIS A 72 25.98 15.24 3.01
C HIS A 72 26.59 16.63 3.23
N GLY A 73 26.46 17.53 2.25
CA GLY A 73 26.98 18.90 2.35
C GLY A 73 26.33 19.74 3.47
N SER A 74 25.01 19.66 3.61
CA SER A 74 24.24 20.39 4.63
C SER A 74 24.59 19.94 6.05
N LEU A 75 24.72 18.62 6.27
CA LEU A 75 25.21 18.05 7.53
C LEU A 75 26.65 18.49 7.81
N GLY A 76 27.51 18.45 6.80
CA GLY A 76 28.90 18.90 6.91
C GLY A 76 29.03 20.38 7.29
N ALA A 77 28.03 21.20 6.96
CA ALA A 77 27.92 22.62 7.30
C ALA A 77 27.17 22.87 8.64
N GLY A 78 26.78 21.82 9.38
CA GLY A 78 26.23 21.94 10.73
C GLY A 78 24.71 22.08 10.83
N ALA A 79 23.96 21.82 9.76
CA ALA A 79 22.50 21.81 9.77
C ALA A 79 21.97 20.37 9.89
N LEU A 80 21.04 20.12 10.81
CA LEU A 80 20.38 18.81 10.91
C LEU A 80 19.51 18.60 9.68
N THR A 81 19.84 17.57 8.89
CA THR A 81 19.27 17.40 7.55
C THR A 81 18.66 16.01 7.40
N THR A 82 17.45 15.94 6.84
CA THR A 82 16.73 14.68 6.53
C THR A 82 16.48 14.54 5.03
N THR A 83 16.04 13.34 4.62
CA THR A 83 15.50 13.07 3.28
C THR A 83 14.46 11.96 3.32
N PHE A 84 13.66 11.87 2.25
CA PHE A 84 12.59 10.90 2.08
C PHE A 84 12.80 10.16 0.76
N THR A 85 12.92 8.83 0.79
CA THR A 85 13.22 8.06 -0.43
C THR A 85 12.68 6.62 -0.36
N ALA A 86 12.83 5.87 -1.45
CA ALA A 86 12.46 4.46 -1.57
C ALA A 86 13.12 3.84 -2.81
N SER A 87 13.25 2.51 -2.85
CA SER A 87 13.59 1.74 -4.06
C SER A 87 14.78 2.29 -4.83
N GLN A 88 14.59 2.63 -6.11
CA GLN A 88 15.63 3.15 -7.00
C GLN A 88 16.28 4.41 -6.46
N GLY A 89 15.49 5.27 -5.82
CA GLY A 89 15.98 6.51 -5.23
C GLY A 89 16.99 6.22 -4.12
N LEU A 90 16.67 5.27 -3.23
CA LEU A 90 17.58 4.84 -2.17
C LEU A 90 18.88 4.26 -2.74
N LEU A 91 18.81 3.49 -3.83
CA LEU A 91 20.02 2.95 -4.49
C LEU A 91 20.95 4.07 -5.00
N LEU A 92 20.39 5.17 -5.50
CA LEU A 92 21.16 6.34 -5.95
C LEU A 92 21.82 7.09 -4.78
N MET A 93 21.32 6.94 -3.55
CA MET A 93 21.89 7.55 -2.35
C MET A 93 23.05 6.74 -1.74
N ILE A 94 23.19 5.45 -2.06
CA ILE A 94 24.19 4.53 -1.49
C ILE A 94 25.61 5.12 -1.45
N PRO A 95 26.15 5.73 -2.52
CA PRO A 95 27.51 6.29 -2.48
C PRO A 95 27.69 7.35 -1.38
N ASN A 96 26.71 8.24 -1.20
CA ASN A 96 26.75 9.26 -0.15
C ASN A 96 26.46 8.68 1.23
N MET A 97 25.67 7.61 1.35
CA MET A 97 25.46 6.94 2.64
C MET A 97 26.78 6.48 3.27
N TYR A 98 27.70 5.90 2.49
CA TYR A 98 29.03 5.55 3.00
C TYR A 98 29.80 6.76 3.54
N LYS A 99 29.73 7.90 2.83
CA LYS A 99 30.40 9.14 3.21
C LYS A 99 29.80 9.73 4.49
N ILE A 100 28.47 9.81 4.57
CA ILE A 100 27.73 10.33 5.73
C ILE A 100 28.04 9.49 6.98
N ALA A 101 28.00 8.16 6.85
CA ALA A 101 28.31 7.24 7.95
C ALA A 101 29.77 7.32 8.41
N ALA A 102 30.72 7.26 7.47
CA ALA A 102 32.15 7.33 7.79
C ALA A 102 32.55 8.66 8.45
N GLU A 103 31.84 9.73 8.12
CA GLU A 103 32.07 11.07 8.66
C GLU A 103 31.27 11.37 9.94
N GLN A 104 30.56 10.38 10.49
CA GLN A 104 29.82 10.44 11.75
C GLN A 104 28.85 11.63 11.79
N LEU A 105 28.10 11.79 10.71
CA LEU A 105 27.14 12.87 10.52
C LEU A 105 25.74 12.39 10.96
N PRO A 106 25.10 13.07 11.93
CA PRO A 106 23.82 12.65 12.47
C PRO A 106 22.68 13.02 11.52
N CYS A 107 22.13 12.04 10.82
CA CYS A 107 20.94 12.22 9.99
C CYS A 107 20.01 11.02 10.05
N VAL A 108 18.77 11.23 9.59
CA VAL A 108 17.79 10.18 9.39
C VAL A 108 17.36 10.18 7.93
N PHE A 109 17.33 9.00 7.31
CA PHE A 109 16.68 8.79 6.02
C PHE A 109 15.40 8.03 6.30
N ASP A 110 14.25 8.67 6.07
CA ASP A 110 12.94 8.02 6.21
C ASP A 110 12.56 7.33 4.91
N VAL A 111 12.43 6.01 4.97
CA VAL A 111 12.28 5.14 3.80
C VAL A 111 10.97 4.36 3.88
N SER A 112 10.09 4.60 2.91
CA SER A 112 8.95 3.71 2.68
C SER A 112 9.37 2.54 1.80
N ALA A 113 9.92 1.50 2.43
CA ALA A 113 10.63 0.38 1.81
C ALA A 113 9.85 -0.21 0.63
N ARG A 114 10.49 -0.28 -0.53
CA ARG A 114 9.88 -0.59 -1.83
C ARG A 114 10.77 -1.49 -2.68
N THR A 115 10.10 -2.40 -3.38
CA THR A 115 10.69 -3.30 -4.38
C THR A 115 11.66 -2.60 -5.34
N VAL A 116 12.87 -3.13 -5.47
CA VAL A 116 13.83 -2.78 -6.52
C VAL A 116 13.40 -3.41 -7.84
N ALA A 117 13.40 -2.61 -8.91
CA ALA A 117 13.11 -3.06 -10.26
C ALA A 117 14.13 -4.13 -10.71
N THR A 118 13.60 -5.30 -11.08
CA THR A 118 14.37 -6.48 -11.50
C THR A 118 13.88 -6.93 -12.88
N GLN A 119 13.11 -8.03 -13.00
CA GLN A 119 12.46 -8.39 -14.27
C GLN A 119 11.37 -7.39 -14.68
N SER A 120 10.84 -6.64 -13.72
CA SER A 120 9.86 -5.59 -13.92
C SER A 120 9.98 -4.51 -12.84
N LEU A 121 9.50 -3.30 -13.14
CA LEU A 121 9.26 -2.28 -12.13
C LEU A 121 8.12 -2.72 -11.21
N ASN A 122 8.26 -2.46 -9.91
CA ASN A 122 7.16 -2.57 -8.95
C ASN A 122 7.19 -1.37 -8.00
N ILE A 123 6.05 -0.69 -7.82
CA ILE A 123 5.95 0.48 -6.93
C ILE A 123 5.69 0.09 -5.47
N PHE A 124 5.34 -1.15 -5.22
CA PHE A 124 4.84 -1.64 -3.95
C PHE A 124 5.95 -2.11 -3.00
N GLY A 125 5.59 -2.23 -1.73
CA GLY A 125 6.52 -2.44 -0.62
C GLY A 125 7.08 -3.86 -0.49
N ASP A 126 8.40 -3.93 -0.37
CA ASP A 126 9.20 -5.01 0.20
C ASP A 126 10.55 -4.43 0.69
N HIS A 127 11.47 -5.25 1.21
CA HIS A 127 12.72 -4.79 1.84
C HIS A 127 13.94 -4.87 0.94
N SER A 128 13.78 -5.10 -0.36
CA SER A 128 14.92 -5.26 -1.28
C SER A 128 15.80 -4.01 -1.38
N ASP A 129 15.24 -2.82 -1.22
CA ASP A 129 15.96 -1.55 -1.23
C ASP A 129 16.73 -1.31 0.07
N VAL A 130 16.11 -1.50 1.23
CA VAL A 130 16.78 -1.32 2.53
C VAL A 130 17.88 -2.35 2.74
N TYR A 131 17.68 -3.60 2.32
CA TYR A 131 18.72 -4.64 2.39
C TYR A 131 19.90 -4.37 1.44
N ALA A 132 19.70 -3.62 0.34
CA ALA A 132 20.79 -3.18 -0.52
C ALA A 132 21.69 -2.11 0.14
N CYS A 133 21.26 -1.53 1.26
CA CYS A 133 21.99 -0.52 2.02
C CYS A 133 22.62 -1.06 3.33
N ARG A 134 22.42 -2.34 3.66
CA ARG A 134 22.80 -2.91 4.98
C ARG A 134 24.28 -2.83 5.33
N GLN A 135 25.13 -2.64 4.33
CA GLN A 135 26.59 -2.55 4.42
C GLN A 135 27.13 -1.11 4.43
N THR A 136 26.27 -0.11 4.25
CA THR A 136 26.69 1.31 4.10
C THR A 136 27.26 1.92 5.38
N GLY A 137 27.00 1.29 6.54
CA GLY A 137 27.29 1.85 7.85
C GLY A 137 26.15 2.69 8.44
N PHE A 138 24.98 2.76 7.80
CA PHE A 138 23.79 3.28 8.45
C PHE A 138 23.26 2.27 9.47
N ALA A 139 22.79 2.77 10.62
CA ALA A 139 21.88 2.02 11.46
C ALA A 139 20.54 1.84 10.74
N MET A 140 19.79 0.77 11.03
CA MET A 140 18.53 0.46 10.36
C MET A 140 17.46 0.15 11.40
N LEU A 141 16.45 1.02 11.49
CA LEU A 141 15.34 0.90 12.43
C LEU A 141 14.04 0.61 11.65
N CYS A 142 13.36 -0.48 11.98
CA CYS A 142 12.17 -0.98 11.30
C CYS A 142 10.92 -0.79 12.17
N GLU A 143 9.85 -0.27 11.56
CA GLU A 143 8.59 0.05 12.23
C GLU A 143 7.43 -0.77 11.63
N THR A 144 6.58 -1.34 12.49
CA THR A 144 5.54 -2.32 12.07
C THR A 144 4.33 -1.66 11.45
N ASN A 145 3.83 -0.57 12.05
CA ASN A 145 2.54 0.05 11.72
C ASN A 145 2.58 1.58 11.94
N PRO A 146 1.56 2.36 11.52
CA PRO A 146 1.59 3.82 11.64
C PRO A 146 1.77 4.35 13.07
N GLN A 147 1.32 3.63 14.11
CA GLN A 147 1.55 4.02 15.50
C GLN A 147 3.02 3.83 15.89
N GLU A 148 3.63 2.69 15.52
CA GLU A 148 5.07 2.47 15.74
C GLU A 148 5.90 3.50 14.96
N VAL A 149 5.49 3.91 13.76
CA VAL A 149 6.16 4.99 13.00
C VAL A 149 6.15 6.30 13.79
N MET A 150 5.00 6.66 14.37
CA MET A 150 4.90 7.84 15.22
C MET A 150 5.76 7.70 16.49
N ASP A 151 5.80 6.51 17.10
CA ASP A 151 6.46 6.30 18.39
C ASP A 151 7.99 6.19 18.29
N LEU A 152 8.50 5.54 17.22
CA LEU A 152 9.91 5.14 17.09
C LEU A 152 10.73 6.03 16.17
N ALA A 153 10.14 6.78 15.24
CA ALA A 153 10.89 7.76 14.45
C ALA A 153 11.66 8.78 15.33
N PRO A 154 11.16 9.24 16.51
CA PRO A 154 11.94 10.08 17.41
C PRO A 154 13.21 9.36 17.92
N VAL A 155 13.14 8.05 18.16
CA VAL A 155 14.30 7.25 18.55
C VAL A 155 15.36 7.30 17.46
N ALA A 156 14.99 7.20 16.18
CA ALA A 156 15.93 7.32 15.07
C ALA A 156 16.67 8.67 15.08
N HIS A 157 15.94 9.78 15.18
CA HIS A 157 16.54 11.13 15.20
C HIS A 157 17.41 11.38 16.42
N LEU A 158 16.90 11.04 17.60
CA LEU A 158 17.59 11.29 18.86
C LEU A 158 18.84 10.40 19.01
N ALA A 159 18.75 9.12 18.62
CA ALA A 159 19.89 8.22 18.63
C ALA A 159 20.94 8.62 17.60
N ALA A 160 20.54 9.08 16.40
CA ALA A 160 21.49 9.58 15.41
C ALA A 160 22.30 10.77 15.95
N ILE A 161 21.63 11.73 16.59
CA ILE A 161 22.26 12.92 17.19
C ILE A 161 23.26 12.53 18.29
N GLU A 162 22.85 11.71 19.25
CA GLU A 162 23.71 11.35 20.39
C GLU A 162 24.81 10.34 20.00
N GLY A 163 24.45 9.32 19.22
CA GLY A 163 25.33 8.22 18.85
C GLY A 163 26.23 8.51 17.64
N LYS A 164 25.98 9.59 16.89
CA LYS A 164 26.76 10.01 15.71
C LYS A 164 26.82 8.97 14.59
N VAL A 165 25.85 8.07 14.55
CA VAL A 165 25.64 7.10 13.47
C VAL A 165 24.34 7.49 12.75
N PRO A 166 24.35 7.68 11.43
CA PRO A 166 23.14 7.99 10.70
C PRO A 166 22.17 6.80 10.68
N VAL A 167 20.87 7.07 10.68
CA VAL A 167 19.82 6.04 10.77
C VAL A 167 19.00 6.02 9.48
N LEU A 168 18.81 4.83 8.93
CA LEU A 168 17.80 4.52 7.93
C LEU A 168 16.56 4.06 8.70
N ASN A 169 15.59 4.95 8.86
CA ASN A 169 14.31 4.67 9.51
C ASN A 169 13.33 4.19 8.45
N PHE A 170 12.75 3.00 8.60
CA PHE A 170 11.94 2.44 7.51
C PHE A 170 10.73 1.64 7.97
N PHE A 171 9.74 1.66 7.09
CA PHE A 171 8.45 0.99 7.23
C PHE A 171 7.94 0.57 5.85
N ASP A 172 7.01 -0.39 5.82
CA ASP A 172 6.62 -1.04 4.58
C ASP A 172 5.88 -0.07 3.62
N GLY A 173 6.42 0.06 2.40
CA GLY A 173 5.82 0.84 1.31
C GLY A 173 4.41 0.36 1.00
N PHE A 174 3.50 1.31 0.81
CA PHE A 174 2.03 1.15 0.83
C PHE A 174 1.45 0.54 2.12
N ARG A 175 1.88 -0.67 2.51
CA ARG A 175 1.26 -1.44 3.59
C ARG A 175 1.21 -0.72 4.94
N THR A 176 2.25 0.04 5.25
CA THR A 176 2.31 0.92 6.44
C THR A 176 2.27 2.39 6.02
N SER A 177 3.07 2.78 5.02
CA SER A 177 3.17 4.19 4.59
C SER A 177 1.85 4.83 4.12
N HIS A 178 0.91 4.04 3.58
CA HIS A 178 -0.38 4.52 3.06
C HIS A 178 -1.59 3.94 3.82
N GLU A 179 -1.36 3.10 4.82
CA GLU A 179 -2.42 2.64 5.71
C GLU A 179 -2.76 3.74 6.68
N ILE A 180 -4.01 4.19 6.67
CA ILE A 180 -4.51 5.19 7.60
C ILE A 180 -4.98 4.48 8.85
N GLN A 181 -4.46 4.89 10.01
CA GLN A 181 -4.94 4.48 11.32
C GLN A 181 -5.23 5.69 12.21
N LYS A 182 -6.12 5.52 13.20
CA LYS A 182 -6.28 6.51 14.28
C LYS A 182 -5.20 6.25 15.31
N ILE A 183 -4.18 7.09 15.30
CA ILE A 183 -2.99 6.96 16.14
C ILE A 183 -2.88 8.12 17.11
N GLU A 184 -2.10 7.93 18.16
CA GLU A 184 -1.70 8.95 19.11
C GLU A 184 -0.44 9.67 18.63
N LYS A 185 -0.51 10.99 18.43
CA LYS A 185 0.57 11.80 17.85
C LYS A 185 1.39 12.53 18.91
N TRP A 186 2.68 12.73 18.63
CA TRP A 186 3.55 13.54 19.48
C TRP A 186 3.23 15.04 19.41
N ASP A 187 3.31 15.70 20.55
CA ASP A 187 3.47 17.15 20.62
C ASP A 187 4.97 17.49 20.52
N TYR A 188 5.31 18.55 19.79
CA TYR A 188 6.72 18.96 19.59
C TYR A 188 7.42 19.35 20.91
N ALA A 189 6.66 19.80 21.92
CA ALA A 189 7.19 20.06 23.25
C ALA A 189 7.73 18.78 23.92
N ASP A 190 6.99 17.67 23.83
CA ASP A 190 7.44 16.37 24.35
C ASP A 190 8.68 15.85 23.62
N LEU A 191 8.74 16.03 22.30
CA LEU A 191 9.91 15.68 21.49
C LEU A 191 11.13 16.49 21.91
N LYS A 192 10.95 17.80 22.14
CA LYS A 192 12.01 18.72 22.57
C LYS A 192 12.63 18.33 23.92
N GLU A 193 11.82 17.86 24.86
CA GLU A 193 12.30 17.39 26.18
C GLU A 193 13.26 16.20 26.10
N MET A 194 13.17 15.38 25.04
CA MET A 194 14.03 14.20 24.89
C MET A 194 15.40 14.51 24.26
N VAL A 195 15.56 15.69 23.66
CA VAL A 195 16.76 16.10 22.91
C VAL A 195 17.98 16.26 23.81
N ASN A 196 19.10 15.70 23.36
CA ASN A 196 20.42 16.00 23.95
C ASN A 196 21.00 17.25 23.28
N MET A 197 20.81 18.41 23.90
CA MET A 197 21.28 19.70 23.35
C MET A 197 22.81 19.81 23.31
N ASP A 198 23.52 19.13 24.21
CA ASP A 198 24.99 19.11 24.19
C ASP A 198 25.52 18.37 22.96
N ALA A 199 24.89 17.26 22.58
CA ALA A 199 25.23 16.54 21.36
C ALA A 199 24.96 17.38 20.09
N ILE A 200 23.90 18.20 20.07
CA ILE A 200 23.64 19.14 18.98
C ILE A 200 24.72 20.22 18.92
N ASN A 201 25.09 20.79 20.07
CA ASN A 201 26.14 21.80 20.15
C ASN A 201 27.50 21.22 19.69
N GLU A 202 27.81 19.98 20.05
CA GLU A 202 29.00 19.29 19.57
C GLU A 202 28.96 19.06 18.05
N PHE A 203 27.82 18.62 17.50
CA PHE A 203 27.64 18.49 16.05
C PHE A 203 27.91 19.82 15.32
N ARG A 204 27.33 20.92 15.81
CA ARG A 204 27.52 22.25 15.24
C ARG A 204 28.97 22.73 15.36
N ALA A 205 29.64 22.46 16.47
CA ALA A 205 31.05 22.81 16.67
C ALA A 205 32.00 22.06 15.73
N ARG A 206 31.62 20.86 15.26
CA ARG A 206 32.39 20.07 14.28
C ARG A 206 32.11 20.43 12.81
N ALA A 207 31.22 21.40 12.56
CA ALA A 207 30.88 21.82 11.21
C ALA A 207 32.06 22.49 10.48
N LEU A 208 32.05 22.40 9.16
CA LEU A 208 32.98 23.15 8.31
C LEU A 208 32.71 24.65 8.45
N ASN A 209 33.65 25.38 9.04
CA ASN A 209 33.56 26.82 9.24
C ASN A 209 34.95 27.47 9.03
N PRO A 210 35.08 28.53 8.20
CA PRO A 210 36.37 29.20 7.99
C PRO A 210 36.97 29.84 9.26
N GLU A 211 36.17 30.10 10.30
CA GLU A 211 36.68 30.62 11.59
C GLU A 211 37.39 29.55 12.44
N HIS A 212 37.11 28.27 12.18
CA HIS A 212 37.77 27.12 12.82
C HIS A 212 37.85 25.92 11.84
N PRO A 213 38.68 26.05 10.79
CA PRO A 213 38.62 25.15 9.63
C PRO A 213 39.11 23.73 9.95
N THR A 214 38.47 22.75 9.32
CA THR A 214 38.87 21.34 9.33
C THR A 214 38.88 20.79 7.90
N MET A 215 39.65 19.73 7.64
CA MET A 215 39.64 18.98 6.39
C MET A 215 38.93 17.64 6.60
N ARG A 216 38.12 17.20 5.64
CA ARG A 216 37.44 15.90 5.64
C ARG A 216 37.45 15.27 4.26
N GLY A 217 37.37 13.94 4.21
CA GLY A 217 37.30 13.20 2.94
C GLY A 217 38.59 13.23 2.11
N SER A 218 39.75 13.19 2.76
CA SER A 218 41.05 13.06 2.10
C SER A 218 41.18 11.74 1.33
N HIS A 219 42.14 11.71 0.41
CA HIS A 219 42.64 10.47 -0.15
C HIS A 219 43.67 9.86 0.81
N GLU A 220 43.53 8.57 1.12
CA GLU A 220 44.47 7.80 1.95
C GLU A 220 45.04 6.62 1.16
N ASN A 221 46.33 6.33 1.38
CA ASN A 221 46.96 5.15 0.83
C ASN A 221 46.63 3.91 1.68
N GLY A 222 46.99 2.72 1.19
CA GLY A 222 46.77 1.46 1.90
C GLY A 222 47.61 1.26 3.17
N ASP A 223 48.53 2.16 3.48
CA ASP A 223 49.36 2.14 4.69
C ASP A 223 48.58 2.54 5.97
N VAL A 224 47.55 3.39 5.84
CA VAL A 224 46.76 3.91 6.97
C VAL A 224 45.25 3.69 6.85
N PHE A 225 44.72 3.49 5.64
CA PHE A 225 43.27 3.43 5.41
C PHE A 225 42.57 2.38 6.27
N PHE A 226 43.17 1.19 6.43
CA PHE A 226 42.52 0.11 7.19
C PHE A 226 42.42 0.46 8.68
N GLN A 227 43.50 0.93 9.30
CA GLN A 227 43.51 1.36 10.70
C GLN A 227 42.51 2.51 10.93
N HIS A 228 42.43 3.46 10.00
CA HIS A 228 41.50 4.57 10.09
C HIS A 228 40.04 4.10 9.91
N ARG A 229 39.76 3.15 9.02
CA ARG A 229 38.42 2.60 8.82
C ARG A 229 37.88 1.88 10.06
N GLU A 230 38.74 1.21 10.82
CA GLU A 230 38.41 0.52 12.08
C GLU A 230 38.26 1.48 13.27
N ALA A 231 38.74 2.73 13.15
CA ALA A 231 38.66 3.71 14.23
C ALA A 231 37.22 4.10 14.61
N CYS A 232 36.23 3.78 13.76
CA CYS A 232 34.82 4.03 14.05
C CYS A 232 34.15 2.95 14.92
N ASN A 233 34.78 1.80 15.17
CA ASN A 233 34.12 0.61 15.74
C ASN A 233 33.35 0.92 17.04
N THR A 234 33.97 1.66 17.95
CA THR A 234 33.37 2.02 19.26
C THR A 234 32.06 2.82 19.13
N TYR A 235 31.85 3.56 18.03
CA TYR A 235 30.57 4.26 17.80
C TYR A 235 29.46 3.26 17.48
N TYR A 236 29.76 2.24 16.67
CA TYR A 236 28.82 1.20 16.29
C TYR A 236 28.54 0.20 17.41
N ASP A 237 29.57 -0.19 18.16
CA ASP A 237 29.44 -1.12 19.29
C ASP A 237 28.54 -0.55 20.39
N ASN A 238 28.60 0.77 20.62
CA ASN A 238 27.80 1.45 21.63
C ASN A 238 26.42 1.88 21.13
N PHE A 239 26.20 1.94 19.81
CA PHE A 239 24.96 2.48 19.24
C PHE A 239 23.69 1.72 19.69
N PRO A 240 23.66 0.38 19.78
CA PRO A 240 22.49 -0.34 20.31
C PRO A 240 22.03 0.14 21.69
N ALA A 241 22.97 0.46 22.59
CA ALA A 241 22.64 0.99 23.92
C ALA A 241 22.06 2.41 23.85
N VAL A 242 22.52 3.24 22.91
CA VAL A 242 21.95 4.58 22.65
C VAL A 242 20.52 4.45 22.14
N VAL A 243 20.25 3.53 21.20
CA VAL A 243 18.91 3.26 20.70
C VAL A 243 18.01 2.78 21.84
N GLN A 244 18.45 1.82 22.65
CA GLN A 244 17.67 1.32 23.79
C GLN A 244 17.37 2.43 24.81
N LYS A 245 18.34 3.30 25.12
CA LYS A 245 18.14 4.46 26.00
C LYS A 245 17.01 5.36 25.50
N TYR A 246 16.91 5.61 24.19
CA TYR A 246 15.85 6.45 23.63
C TYR A 246 14.52 5.71 23.50
N MET A 247 14.52 4.39 23.24
CA MET A 247 13.32 3.57 23.39
C MET A 247 12.80 3.62 24.83
N ASP A 248 13.67 3.55 25.84
CA ASP A 248 13.28 3.62 27.26
C ASP A 248 12.69 5.00 27.62
N LYS A 249 13.21 6.09 27.05
CA LYS A 249 12.60 7.43 27.20
C LYS A 249 11.20 7.50 26.59
N VAL A 250 11.01 6.93 25.40
CA VAL A 250 9.70 6.82 24.76
C VAL A 250 8.77 5.97 25.62
N ASN A 251 9.22 4.81 26.08
CA ASN A 251 8.49 3.92 26.98
C ASN A 251 8.05 4.60 28.26
N ALA A 252 8.92 5.40 28.88
CA ALA A 252 8.58 6.15 30.09
C ALA A 252 7.48 7.20 29.86
N LYS A 253 7.43 7.82 28.67
CA LYS A 253 6.38 8.79 28.31
C LYS A 253 5.08 8.12 27.88
N LEU A 254 5.15 6.99 27.17
CA LEU A 254 4.00 6.35 26.52
C LEU A 254 3.40 5.18 27.32
N GLY A 255 4.15 4.61 28.27
CA GLY A 255 3.78 3.35 28.92
C GLY A 255 3.96 2.12 28.00
N THR A 256 4.76 2.24 26.95
CA THR A 256 5.11 1.14 26.04
C THR A 256 6.34 0.36 26.55
N ASP A 257 6.72 -0.71 25.86
CA ASP A 257 7.89 -1.53 26.18
C ASP A 257 8.77 -1.78 24.93
N TYR A 258 8.99 -0.78 24.08
CA TYR A 258 9.84 -0.94 22.90
C TYR A 258 11.27 -1.35 23.25
N LYS A 259 11.81 -2.32 22.51
CA LYS A 259 13.18 -2.84 22.65
C LYS A 259 13.78 -3.06 21.27
N LEU A 260 15.10 -3.25 21.20
CA LEU A 260 15.80 -3.60 19.95
C LEU A 260 15.16 -4.83 19.28
N PHE A 261 14.78 -5.79 20.12
CA PHE A 261 13.99 -6.97 19.81
C PHE A 261 12.91 -7.15 20.88
N ASN A 262 11.66 -7.25 20.49
CA ASN A 262 10.57 -7.64 21.40
C ASN A 262 9.93 -8.93 20.96
N TYR A 263 9.71 -9.78 21.95
CA TYR A 263 8.96 -11.00 21.85
C TYR A 263 7.48 -10.77 22.15
N TYR A 264 6.61 -11.45 21.41
CA TYR A 264 5.17 -11.54 21.67
C TYR A 264 4.70 -13.00 21.52
N GLY A 265 3.91 -13.49 22.46
CA GLY A 265 3.36 -14.85 22.43
C GLY A 265 3.55 -15.60 23.74
N ALA A 266 3.44 -16.93 23.70
CA ALA A 266 3.49 -17.77 24.89
C ALA A 266 4.88 -17.69 25.54
N ALA A 267 4.94 -17.55 26.87
CA ALA A 267 6.22 -17.48 27.58
C ALA A 267 7.04 -18.78 27.46
N ASP A 268 6.36 -19.91 27.24
CA ASP A 268 6.93 -21.23 27.05
C ASP A 268 6.84 -21.72 25.59
N ALA A 269 6.82 -20.79 24.62
CA ALA A 269 6.75 -21.13 23.19
C ALA A 269 7.87 -22.08 22.75
N ASP A 270 7.52 -23.07 21.94
CA ASP A 270 8.46 -24.02 21.33
C ASP A 270 8.68 -23.74 19.83
N ARG A 271 7.77 -22.99 19.19
CA ARG A 271 7.78 -22.59 17.78
C ARG A 271 7.59 -21.08 17.66
N ILE A 272 8.50 -20.38 16.98
CA ILE A 272 8.34 -18.93 16.78
C ILE A 272 8.62 -18.48 15.35
N ILE A 273 8.09 -17.31 15.02
CA ILE A 273 8.45 -16.53 13.82
C ILE A 273 9.46 -15.43 14.22
N ILE A 274 10.41 -15.11 13.35
CA ILE A 274 11.25 -13.90 13.46
C ILE A 274 11.07 -13.10 12.18
N ALA A 275 10.65 -11.83 12.31
CA ALA A 275 10.32 -11.00 11.16
C ALA A 275 10.48 -9.49 11.43
N MET A 276 10.40 -8.71 10.36
CA MET A 276 10.53 -7.25 10.32
C MET A 276 9.32 -6.64 9.61
N GLY A 277 8.93 -5.43 9.99
CA GLY A 277 7.84 -4.68 9.35
C GLY A 277 6.45 -5.23 9.64
N SER A 278 5.48 -4.90 8.79
CA SER A 278 4.03 -5.04 9.03
C SER A 278 3.53 -6.47 9.24
N ILE A 279 4.26 -7.50 8.80
CA ILE A 279 3.85 -8.90 9.00
C ILE A 279 3.73 -9.26 10.47
N ASN A 280 4.45 -8.54 11.34
CA ASN A 280 4.43 -8.83 12.75
C ASN A 280 3.05 -8.61 13.38
N ASP A 281 2.26 -7.64 12.90
CA ASP A 281 0.89 -7.45 13.39
C ASP A 281 -0.03 -8.60 12.97
N VAL A 282 0.12 -9.11 11.74
CA VAL A 282 -0.59 -10.33 11.29
C VAL A 282 -0.20 -11.54 12.14
N ALA A 283 1.09 -11.66 12.47
CA ALA A 283 1.58 -12.72 13.33
C ALA A 283 0.97 -12.64 14.73
N GLU A 284 0.88 -11.45 15.33
CA GLU A 284 0.22 -11.29 16.63
C GLU A 284 -1.25 -11.73 16.61
N GLU A 285 -2.04 -11.34 15.60
CA GLU A 285 -3.44 -11.78 15.49
C GLU A 285 -3.57 -13.31 15.41
N VAL A 286 -2.69 -13.96 14.65
CA VAL A 286 -2.67 -15.43 14.52
C VAL A 286 -2.18 -16.10 15.81
N ILE A 287 -1.18 -15.52 16.48
CA ILE A 287 -0.68 -16.01 17.78
C ILE A 287 -1.77 -15.92 18.84
N ASP A 288 -2.52 -14.82 18.90
CA ASP A 288 -3.62 -14.66 19.84
C ASP A 288 -4.66 -15.76 19.67
N TYR A 289 -5.01 -16.08 18.42
CA TYR A 289 -5.89 -17.21 18.12
C TYR A 289 -5.27 -18.54 18.54
N LEU A 290 -4.03 -18.85 18.11
CA LEU A 290 -3.40 -20.15 18.36
C LEU A 290 -3.15 -20.40 19.85
N ASN A 291 -2.63 -19.40 20.58
CA ASN A 291 -2.39 -19.50 22.02
C ASN A 291 -3.68 -19.67 22.82
N ALA A 292 -4.77 -19.00 22.42
CA ALA A 292 -6.10 -19.23 23.01
C ALA A 292 -6.61 -20.67 22.79
N HIS A 293 -6.08 -21.37 21.78
CA HIS A 293 -6.36 -22.78 21.50
C HIS A 293 -5.27 -23.74 22.03
N GLY A 294 -4.37 -23.26 22.90
CA GLY A 294 -3.38 -24.08 23.61
C GLY A 294 -2.07 -24.33 22.87
N GLU A 295 -1.89 -23.73 21.69
CA GLU A 295 -0.60 -23.75 20.99
C GLU A 295 0.46 -22.92 21.72
N LYS A 296 1.73 -23.31 21.55
CA LYS A 296 2.88 -22.67 22.20
C LYS A 296 3.69 -21.88 21.20
N VAL A 297 3.08 -20.81 20.67
CA VAL A 297 3.67 -20.03 19.58
C VAL A 297 3.96 -18.58 19.97
N GLY A 298 4.89 -17.98 19.24
CA GLY A 298 5.22 -16.57 19.39
C GLY A 298 5.92 -15.97 18.17
N VAL A 299 6.20 -14.67 18.24
CA VAL A 299 6.96 -13.91 17.26
C VAL A 299 8.00 -13.04 17.97
N LEU A 300 9.21 -13.00 17.42
CA LEU A 300 10.23 -12.04 17.81
C LEU A 300 10.34 -10.99 16.71
N LYS A 301 9.84 -9.77 16.96
CA LYS A 301 9.96 -8.69 15.98
C LYS A 301 11.32 -8.01 16.09
N VAL A 302 11.96 -7.74 14.96
CA VAL A 302 13.25 -7.04 14.90
C VAL A 302 13.00 -5.57 14.63
N ARG A 303 13.42 -4.68 15.55
CA ARG A 303 13.28 -3.22 15.41
C ARG A 303 14.59 -2.65 14.92
N LEU A 304 15.65 -2.81 15.72
CA LEU A 304 16.99 -2.42 15.29
C LEU A 304 17.63 -3.58 14.52
N TYR A 305 17.61 -3.50 13.19
CA TYR A 305 18.26 -4.48 12.32
C TYR A 305 19.77 -4.25 12.22
N ARG A 306 20.20 -2.98 12.23
CA ARG A 306 21.61 -2.59 12.26
C ARG A 306 21.85 -1.42 13.22
N PRO A 307 22.95 -1.43 14.00
CA PRO A 307 23.85 -2.56 14.24
C PRO A 307 23.13 -3.75 14.89
N TRP A 308 23.52 -4.96 14.51
CA TRP A 308 22.90 -6.18 15.03
C TRP A 308 23.46 -6.49 16.43
N SER A 309 22.59 -6.51 17.44
CA SER A 309 22.98 -6.88 18.81
C SER A 309 22.60 -8.33 19.11
N SER A 310 23.56 -9.24 18.98
CA SER A 310 23.38 -10.66 19.33
C SER A 310 22.95 -10.86 20.80
N GLU A 311 23.48 -10.05 21.72
CA GLU A 311 23.13 -10.10 23.14
C GLU A 311 21.65 -9.75 23.39
N ALA A 312 21.18 -8.64 22.81
CA ALA A 312 19.79 -8.22 22.96
C ALA A 312 18.84 -9.21 22.27
N PHE A 313 19.23 -9.75 21.11
CA PHE A 313 18.48 -10.80 20.42
C PHE A 313 18.30 -12.06 21.28
N LEU A 314 19.40 -12.60 21.81
CA LEU A 314 19.38 -13.82 22.63
C LEU A 314 18.61 -13.60 23.94
N SER A 315 18.69 -12.40 24.51
CA SER A 315 17.95 -12.04 25.73
C SER A 315 16.44 -12.00 25.51
N ALA A 316 15.99 -11.64 24.31
CA ALA A 316 14.58 -11.60 23.95
C ALA A 316 14.03 -12.97 23.49
N LEU A 317 14.90 -13.94 23.16
CA LEU A 317 14.51 -15.26 22.68
C LEU A 317 14.11 -16.18 23.86
N PRO A 318 12.88 -16.74 23.89
CA PRO A 318 12.49 -17.68 24.94
C PRO A 318 13.36 -18.94 24.90
N LYS A 319 13.81 -19.40 26.09
CA LYS A 319 14.72 -20.56 26.21
C LYS A 319 14.08 -21.90 25.81
N THR A 320 12.75 -21.94 25.72
CA THR A 320 11.97 -23.12 25.35
C THR A 320 11.89 -23.35 23.85
N VAL A 321 12.26 -22.36 23.03
CA VAL A 321 12.18 -22.42 21.57
C VAL A 321 12.99 -23.59 21.02
N LYS A 322 12.37 -24.36 20.12
CA LYS A 322 12.96 -25.50 19.41
C LYS A 322 12.97 -25.31 17.90
N LYS A 323 12.01 -24.56 17.35
CA LYS A 323 11.88 -24.34 15.91
C LYS A 323 11.59 -22.87 15.61
N ILE A 324 12.24 -22.33 14.60
CA ILE A 324 12.13 -20.93 14.20
C ILE A 324 11.91 -20.83 12.69
N ALA A 325 10.90 -20.06 12.27
CA ALA A 325 10.78 -19.59 10.90
C ALA A 325 11.23 -18.13 10.83
N ILE A 326 12.26 -17.84 10.03
CA ILE A 326 12.72 -16.48 9.77
C ILE A 326 12.09 -16.01 8.45
N LEU A 327 11.35 -14.90 8.49
CA LEU A 327 10.64 -14.37 7.34
C LEU A 327 11.35 -13.12 6.81
N ASP A 328 11.92 -13.25 5.60
CA ASP A 328 12.55 -12.17 4.88
C ASP A 328 11.59 -11.61 3.82
N ARG A 329 11.42 -10.28 3.81
CA ARG A 329 10.60 -9.57 2.82
C ARG A 329 11.44 -9.17 1.60
N THR A 330 12.28 -10.08 1.10
CA THR A 330 13.17 -9.83 -0.04
C THR A 330 13.47 -11.13 -0.78
N LYS A 331 14.27 -11.03 -1.84
CA LYS A 331 14.91 -12.17 -2.50
C LYS A 331 16.30 -11.77 -2.94
N GLU A 332 17.32 -12.49 -2.46
CA GLU A 332 18.69 -12.43 -3.01
C GLU A 332 18.95 -13.66 -3.91
N PRO A 333 18.79 -13.57 -5.26
CA PRO A 333 19.00 -14.72 -6.14
C PRO A 333 20.44 -15.25 -6.06
N GLY A 334 20.59 -16.53 -5.73
CA GLY A 334 21.90 -17.19 -5.63
C GLY A 334 22.57 -17.09 -4.25
N ALA A 335 22.02 -16.32 -3.31
CA ALA A 335 22.48 -16.32 -1.93
C ALA A 335 22.14 -17.64 -1.21
N LEU A 336 22.92 -17.98 -0.17
CA LEU A 336 22.66 -19.15 0.68
C LEU A 336 21.33 -19.02 1.47
N ALA A 337 20.99 -17.78 1.82
CA ALA A 337 19.72 -17.37 2.39
C ALA A 337 19.58 -15.85 2.28
N ASP A 338 18.39 -15.35 2.58
CA ASP A 338 18.11 -13.92 2.66
C ASP A 338 18.70 -13.31 3.96
N PRO A 339 18.86 -11.97 4.04
CA PRO A 339 19.73 -11.34 5.04
C PRO A 339 19.35 -11.58 6.50
N LEU A 340 18.06 -11.51 6.88
CA LEU A 340 17.66 -11.70 8.26
C LEU A 340 17.90 -13.14 8.71
N TYR A 341 17.62 -14.12 7.83
CA TYR A 341 17.97 -15.51 8.09
C TYR A 341 19.47 -15.67 8.39
N LEU A 342 20.35 -15.04 7.61
CA LEU A 342 21.81 -15.17 7.81
C LEU A 342 22.26 -14.61 9.17
N ASP A 343 21.72 -13.47 9.59
CA ASP A 343 22.05 -12.85 10.88
C ASP A 343 21.58 -13.71 12.06
N VAL A 344 20.35 -14.23 11.99
CA VAL A 344 19.79 -15.13 13.00
C VAL A 344 20.59 -16.44 13.07
N ALA A 345 20.86 -17.06 11.91
CA ALA A 345 21.60 -18.32 11.85
C ALA A 345 23.00 -18.18 12.44
N THR A 346 23.69 -17.08 12.15
CA THR A 346 25.03 -16.78 12.68
C THR A 346 24.97 -16.57 14.20
N THR A 347 24.02 -15.76 14.68
CA THR A 347 23.82 -15.49 16.12
C THR A 347 23.59 -16.77 16.92
N LEU A 348 22.71 -17.66 16.45
CA LEU A 348 22.42 -18.92 17.13
C LEU A 348 23.62 -19.87 17.11
N ARG A 349 24.35 -19.92 15.98
CA ARG A 349 25.55 -20.77 15.84
C ARG A 349 26.65 -20.33 16.81
N GLU A 350 26.92 -19.03 16.89
CA GLU A 350 27.92 -18.45 17.81
C GLU A 350 27.54 -18.63 19.28
N ALA A 351 26.24 -18.60 19.59
CA ALA A 351 25.71 -18.91 20.93
C ALA A 351 25.71 -20.41 21.27
N GLY A 352 26.12 -21.28 20.35
CA GLY A 352 26.10 -22.74 20.54
C GLY A 352 24.71 -23.37 20.51
N LEU A 353 23.67 -22.65 20.07
CA LEU A 353 22.28 -23.09 20.01
C LEU A 353 21.96 -23.89 18.73
N ASN A 354 22.76 -24.93 18.49
CA ASN A 354 22.75 -25.70 17.25
C ASN A 354 21.57 -26.69 17.13
N ASP A 355 20.89 -26.95 18.25
CA ASP A 355 19.75 -27.88 18.32
C ASP A 355 18.42 -27.21 17.93
N ILE A 356 18.41 -25.88 17.75
CA ILE A 356 17.24 -25.15 17.26
C ILE A 356 17.14 -25.33 15.75
N THR A 357 16.01 -25.86 15.29
CA THR A 357 15.74 -25.99 13.85
C THR A 357 15.32 -24.64 13.27
N ILE A 358 16.00 -24.16 12.23
CA ILE A 358 15.69 -22.88 11.57
C ILE A 358 15.22 -23.09 10.12
N CYS A 359 14.17 -22.37 9.73
CA CYS A 359 13.62 -22.35 8.38
C CYS A 359 13.68 -20.92 7.82
N GLY A 360 13.97 -20.77 6.53
CA GLY A 360 13.95 -19.48 5.85
C GLY A 360 12.72 -19.35 4.95
N GLY A 361 11.87 -18.36 5.22
CA GLY A 361 10.68 -18.07 4.43
C GLY A 361 10.78 -16.71 3.74
N ARG A 362 10.27 -16.63 2.52
CA ARG A 362 10.06 -15.34 1.83
C ARG A 362 8.59 -15.03 1.67
N TYR A 363 8.24 -13.75 1.82
CA TYR A 363 6.87 -13.29 1.77
C TYR A 363 6.78 -11.86 1.25
N GLY A 364 5.58 -11.42 0.83
CA GLY A 364 5.27 -10.00 0.72
C GLY A 364 6.04 -9.18 -0.33
N LEU A 365 6.80 -9.82 -1.23
CA LEU A 365 7.51 -9.16 -2.34
C LEU A 365 6.51 -8.38 -3.19
N GLY A 366 6.82 -7.12 -3.53
CA GLY A 366 5.90 -6.29 -4.30
C GLY A 366 4.53 -6.09 -3.65
N SER A 367 4.46 -6.05 -2.31
CA SER A 367 3.21 -6.07 -1.52
C SER A 367 2.24 -7.19 -1.86
N LYS A 368 2.76 -8.39 -2.20
CA LYS A 368 1.94 -9.60 -2.17
C LYS A 368 1.19 -9.70 -0.83
N ASP A 369 -0.13 -9.85 -0.88
CA ASP A 369 -0.93 -9.96 0.34
C ASP A 369 -0.45 -11.15 1.18
N THR A 370 -0.32 -10.94 2.49
CA THR A 370 0.13 -11.98 3.41
C THR A 370 -0.87 -12.06 4.58
N PRO A 371 -2.07 -12.61 4.32
CA PRO A 371 -3.16 -12.67 5.29
C PRO A 371 -2.90 -13.75 6.37
N PRO A 372 -3.76 -13.86 7.40
CA PRO A 372 -3.65 -14.89 8.44
C PRO A 372 -3.47 -16.31 7.90
N SER A 373 -4.09 -16.67 6.78
CA SER A 373 -3.93 -17.99 6.13
C SER A 373 -2.49 -18.35 5.79
N SER A 374 -1.69 -17.35 5.40
CA SER A 374 -0.27 -17.50 5.11
C SER A 374 0.55 -17.68 6.39
N VAL A 375 0.24 -16.96 7.47
CA VAL A 375 0.94 -17.10 8.76
C VAL A 375 0.58 -18.43 9.45
N PHE A 376 -0.68 -18.85 9.41
CA PHE A 376 -1.08 -20.19 9.86
C PHE A 376 -0.29 -21.29 9.14
N ALA A 377 -0.03 -21.14 7.82
CA ALA A 377 0.78 -22.09 7.08
C ALA A 377 2.22 -22.17 7.59
N VAL A 378 2.81 -21.07 8.07
CA VAL A 378 4.15 -21.06 8.66
C VAL A 378 4.17 -21.84 9.97
N TYR A 379 3.24 -21.58 10.91
CA TYR A 379 3.19 -22.32 12.16
C TYR A 379 2.90 -23.81 11.94
N LYS A 380 2.01 -24.14 11.00
CA LYS A 380 1.74 -25.52 10.59
C LYS A 380 2.96 -26.22 9.98
N GLU A 381 3.80 -25.48 9.26
CA GLU A 381 5.08 -26.02 8.78
C GLU A 381 6.01 -26.34 9.95
N LEU A 382 6.09 -25.44 10.94
CA LEU A 382 6.92 -25.63 12.14
C LEU A 382 6.45 -26.79 13.05
N GLU A 383 5.20 -27.24 12.95
CA GLU A 383 4.73 -28.44 13.66
C GLU A 383 5.47 -29.71 13.19
N LYS A 384 5.83 -29.80 11.90
CA LYS A 384 6.46 -30.99 11.31
C LYS A 384 7.79 -31.32 11.94
N ASP A 385 8.11 -32.60 12.08
CA ASP A 385 9.42 -33.05 12.58
C ASP A 385 10.59 -32.53 11.73
N ALA A 386 10.39 -32.50 10.41
CA ALA A 386 11.33 -31.96 9.43
C ALA A 386 10.63 -30.88 8.58
N PRO A 387 10.58 -29.62 9.06
CA PRO A 387 10.03 -28.52 8.27
C PRO A 387 10.91 -28.22 7.04
N LYS A 388 10.33 -27.63 6.00
CA LYS A 388 11.08 -27.17 4.82
C LYS A 388 12.15 -26.16 5.25
N SER A 389 13.39 -26.41 4.86
CA SER A 389 14.51 -25.50 5.13
C SER A 389 14.35 -24.13 4.47
N ARG A 390 13.70 -24.09 3.30
CA ARG A 390 13.37 -22.89 2.53
C ARG A 390 11.96 -22.97 2.01
N PHE A 391 11.22 -21.87 2.08
CA PHE A 391 9.86 -21.80 1.56
C PHE A 391 9.47 -20.39 1.09
N THR A 392 8.31 -20.31 0.42
CA THR A 392 7.60 -19.05 0.11
C THR A 392 6.17 -19.13 0.64
N ILE A 393 5.55 -17.98 0.94
CA ILE A 393 4.13 -17.86 1.29
C ILE A 393 3.44 -16.80 0.41
N GLY A 394 2.12 -16.90 0.27
CA GLY A 394 1.31 -15.98 -0.56
C GLY A 394 1.36 -16.24 -2.07
N ILE A 395 2.01 -17.32 -2.53
CA ILE A 395 2.05 -17.72 -3.96
C ILE A 395 1.90 -19.23 -4.11
N VAL A 396 1.59 -19.69 -5.32
CA VAL A 396 1.68 -21.10 -5.71
C VAL A 396 2.93 -21.28 -6.58
N ASP A 397 3.96 -21.90 -6.00
CA ASP A 397 5.18 -22.27 -6.71
C ASP A 397 5.14 -23.76 -7.07
N ASP A 398 4.57 -24.04 -8.24
CA ASP A 398 4.47 -25.36 -8.85
C ASP A 398 5.69 -25.73 -9.70
N VAL A 399 6.73 -24.87 -9.72
CA VAL A 399 7.97 -25.11 -10.46
C VAL A 399 9.06 -25.61 -9.52
N THR A 400 9.37 -24.85 -8.46
CA THR A 400 10.40 -25.24 -7.47
C THR A 400 9.81 -25.82 -6.19
N ASN A 401 8.49 -25.88 -6.07
CA ASN A 401 7.77 -26.49 -4.94
C ASN A 401 8.19 -25.90 -3.58
N LEU A 402 8.55 -24.62 -3.54
CA LEU A 402 8.92 -23.94 -2.29
C LEU A 402 7.71 -23.41 -1.53
N SER A 403 6.60 -23.11 -2.20
CA SER A 403 5.43 -22.52 -1.56
C SER A 403 4.83 -23.44 -0.49
N LEU A 404 4.45 -22.87 0.64
CA LEU A 404 3.61 -23.55 1.63
C LEU A 404 2.13 -23.45 1.22
N PRO A 405 1.36 -24.52 1.37
CA PRO A 405 -0.08 -24.46 1.16
C PRO A 405 -0.73 -23.62 2.25
N GLU A 406 -1.45 -22.56 1.85
CA GLU A 406 -2.22 -21.74 2.77
C GLU A 406 -3.34 -22.53 3.44
N VAL A 407 -3.64 -22.21 4.70
CA VAL A 407 -4.78 -22.80 5.43
C VAL A 407 -6.08 -22.19 4.91
N LYS A 408 -6.97 -23.02 4.35
CA LYS A 408 -8.27 -22.61 3.78
C LYS A 408 -9.39 -23.55 4.25
N PRO A 409 -10.52 -23.05 4.79
CA PRO A 409 -10.72 -21.66 5.21
C PRO A 409 -9.83 -21.32 6.42
N ALA A 410 -9.29 -20.10 6.46
CA ALA A 410 -8.59 -19.61 7.65
C ALA A 410 -9.61 -19.10 8.69
N PRO A 411 -9.37 -19.32 9.99
CA PRO A 411 -10.14 -18.66 11.04
C PRO A 411 -10.09 -17.13 10.93
N ILE A 412 -11.15 -16.46 11.38
CA ILE A 412 -11.17 -15.00 11.54
C ILE A 412 -10.33 -14.65 12.76
N THR A 413 -9.24 -13.91 12.54
CA THR A 413 -8.32 -13.47 13.61
C THR A 413 -8.44 -12.00 13.97
N SER A 414 -9.17 -11.21 13.16
CA SER A 414 -9.50 -9.83 13.51
C SER A 414 -10.24 -9.77 14.84
N ALA A 415 -9.99 -8.75 15.65
CA ALA A 415 -10.61 -8.59 16.96
C ALA A 415 -12.16 -8.70 16.88
N PRO A 416 -12.82 -9.41 17.81
CA PRO A 416 -14.27 -9.52 17.83
C PRO A 416 -14.95 -8.14 17.81
N GLY A 417 -16.02 -8.03 17.02
CA GLY A 417 -16.75 -6.76 16.84
C GLY A 417 -16.13 -5.81 15.80
N THR A 418 -15.01 -6.18 15.16
CA THR A 418 -14.47 -5.41 14.03
C THR A 418 -15.40 -5.51 12.82
N LYS A 419 -15.87 -4.36 12.33
CA LYS A 419 -16.65 -4.23 11.10
C LYS A 419 -15.71 -4.07 9.91
N GLU A 420 -15.85 -4.91 8.91
CA GLU A 420 -14.99 -4.93 7.72
C GLU A 420 -15.78 -4.56 6.46
N CYS A 421 -15.36 -3.50 5.77
CA CYS A 421 -16.07 -2.94 4.62
C CYS A 421 -15.15 -2.85 3.39
N LYS A 422 -15.63 -3.28 2.22
CA LYS A 422 -14.89 -3.25 0.96
C LYS A 422 -15.63 -2.43 -0.10
N PHE A 423 -14.92 -1.58 -0.83
CA PHE A 423 -15.53 -0.71 -1.85
C PHE A 423 -14.77 -0.81 -3.16
N TRP A 424 -15.47 -1.22 -4.20
CA TRP A 424 -14.97 -1.31 -5.57
C TRP A 424 -15.39 -0.07 -6.33
N GLY A 425 -14.43 0.84 -6.53
CA GLY A 425 -14.60 2.10 -7.25
C GLY A 425 -13.81 2.15 -8.55
N LEU A 426 -14.03 3.21 -9.32
CA LEU A 426 -13.33 3.54 -10.55
C LEU A 426 -12.37 4.72 -10.31
N GLY A 427 -11.12 4.60 -10.77
CA GLY A 427 -10.12 5.67 -10.65
C GLY A 427 -10.64 7.01 -11.23
N GLY A 428 -10.93 7.96 -10.34
CA GLY A 428 -11.49 9.28 -10.66
C GLY A 428 -12.97 9.49 -10.30
N ASP A 429 -13.66 8.49 -9.75
CA ASP A 429 -15.08 8.56 -9.36
C ASP A 429 -15.35 9.22 -7.99
N GLY A 430 -14.31 9.37 -7.17
CA GLY A 430 -14.38 9.95 -5.82
C GLY A 430 -14.60 8.95 -4.68
N THR A 431 -14.65 7.64 -4.94
CA THR A 431 -14.84 6.57 -3.95
C THR A 431 -13.77 6.59 -2.87
N VAL A 432 -12.48 6.58 -3.26
CA VAL A 432 -11.35 6.64 -2.32
C VAL A 432 -11.42 7.90 -1.44
N GLY A 433 -11.77 9.05 -2.02
CA GLY A 433 -11.91 10.31 -1.29
C GLY A 433 -13.04 10.25 -0.25
N ALA A 434 -14.20 9.71 -0.64
CA ALA A 434 -15.33 9.49 0.26
C ALA A 434 -14.99 8.51 1.38
N ASN A 435 -14.22 7.45 1.10
CA ASN A 435 -13.80 6.47 2.10
C ASN A 435 -12.78 7.04 3.09
N LYS A 436 -11.80 7.84 2.61
CA LYS A 436 -10.91 8.61 3.50
C LYS A 436 -11.69 9.57 4.39
N ASN A 437 -12.69 10.25 3.84
CA ASN A 437 -13.55 11.16 4.60
C ASN A 437 -14.40 10.41 5.64
N SER A 438 -15.04 9.31 5.27
CA SER A 438 -15.83 8.46 6.18
C SER A 438 -14.98 7.93 7.33
N THR A 439 -13.76 7.49 7.01
CA THR A 439 -12.78 7.03 7.99
C THR A 439 -12.44 8.13 8.99
N LYS A 440 -12.23 9.37 8.53
CA LYS A 440 -12.01 10.52 9.41
C LYS A 440 -13.25 10.88 10.24
N ILE A 441 -14.44 10.87 9.65
CA ILE A 441 -15.69 11.14 10.39
C ILE A 441 -15.83 10.16 11.56
N ILE A 442 -15.68 8.86 11.29
CA ILE A 442 -15.79 7.81 12.31
C ILE A 442 -14.66 7.95 13.33
N GLY A 443 -13.41 8.13 12.88
CA GLY A 443 -12.25 8.25 13.77
C GLY A 443 -12.30 9.48 14.67
N ASP A 444 -12.76 10.63 14.16
CA ASP A 444 -12.73 11.91 14.89
C ASP A 444 -13.95 12.10 15.80
N HIS A 445 -15.07 11.42 15.55
CA HIS A 445 -16.33 11.59 16.30
C HIS A 445 -16.74 10.34 17.11
N THR A 446 -15.93 9.30 17.11
CA THR A 446 -16.15 8.10 17.95
C THR A 446 -14.86 7.67 18.62
N ASP A 447 -14.96 6.80 19.63
CA ASP A 447 -13.80 6.19 20.28
C ASP A 447 -13.22 4.99 19.53
N LYS A 448 -13.82 4.62 18.38
CA LYS A 448 -13.41 3.46 17.60
C LYS A 448 -11.99 3.62 17.04
N TYR A 449 -11.29 2.50 16.98
CA TYR A 449 -10.13 2.34 16.12
C TYR A 449 -10.61 2.22 14.68
N ILE A 450 -9.82 2.80 13.79
CA ILE A 450 -10.09 2.83 12.35
C ILE A 450 -8.85 2.36 11.62
N GLN A 451 -9.05 1.63 10.54
CA GLN A 451 -8.02 1.28 9.58
C GLN A 451 -8.57 1.47 8.18
N ALA A 452 -7.79 2.10 7.30
CA ALA A 452 -8.11 2.30 5.91
C ALA A 452 -6.90 1.97 5.03
N TYR A 453 -7.11 1.06 4.09
CA TYR A 453 -6.12 0.74 3.05
C TYR A 453 -6.77 0.84 1.67
N PHE A 454 -6.03 1.36 0.70
CA PHE A 454 -6.53 1.58 -0.66
C PHE A 454 -5.63 0.88 -1.66
N GLN A 455 -6.16 -0.15 -2.32
CA GLN A 455 -5.54 -0.82 -3.44
C GLN A 455 -5.87 -0.06 -4.72
N TYR A 456 -4.83 0.33 -5.46
CA TYR A 456 -4.96 1.04 -6.72
C TYR A 456 -4.45 0.16 -7.87
N ASP A 457 -5.11 0.27 -9.02
CA ASP A 457 -4.58 -0.21 -10.29
C ASP A 457 -3.46 0.72 -10.80
N SER A 458 -2.55 0.16 -11.58
CA SER A 458 -1.54 0.87 -12.38
C SER A 458 -2.13 1.86 -13.40
N LYS A 459 -3.39 1.65 -13.82
CA LYS A 459 -4.09 2.52 -14.76
C LYS A 459 -4.41 3.87 -14.13
N LYS A 460 -3.72 4.94 -14.59
CA LYS A 460 -3.87 6.33 -14.10
C LYS A 460 -5.30 6.87 -14.11
N THR A 461 -6.14 6.43 -15.05
CA THR A 461 -7.54 6.86 -15.14
C THR A 461 -8.43 5.67 -15.48
N GLY A 462 -9.54 5.54 -14.76
CA GLY A 462 -10.50 4.45 -14.92
C GLY A 462 -9.98 3.07 -14.50
N GLY A 463 -8.88 3.00 -13.74
CA GLY A 463 -8.42 1.76 -13.13
C GLY A 463 -9.36 1.31 -12.01
N VAL A 464 -9.29 0.03 -11.62
CA VAL A 464 -10.03 -0.45 -10.44
C VAL A 464 -9.40 0.14 -9.18
N THR A 465 -10.23 0.57 -8.24
CA THR A 465 -9.79 0.93 -6.89
C THR A 465 -10.57 0.11 -5.88
N ILE A 466 -9.87 -0.49 -4.92
CA ILE A 466 -10.48 -1.30 -3.87
C ILE A 466 -10.11 -0.68 -2.53
N SER A 467 -11.11 -0.17 -1.81
CA SER A 467 -10.92 0.36 -0.46
C SER A 467 -11.24 -0.72 0.56
N HIS A 468 -10.37 -0.90 1.54
CA HIS A 468 -10.54 -1.81 2.67
C HIS A 468 -10.62 -0.97 3.94
N LEU A 469 -11.78 -0.96 4.58
CA LEU A 469 -12.02 -0.21 5.81
C LEU A 469 -12.34 -1.16 6.95
N ARG A 470 -11.70 -0.96 8.10
CA ARG A 470 -12.02 -1.67 9.34
C ARG A 470 -12.33 -0.66 10.44
N PHE A 471 -13.34 -0.98 11.25
CA PHE A 471 -13.77 -0.17 12.39
C PHE A 471 -14.04 -1.08 13.58
N GLY A 472 -13.49 -0.77 14.75
CA GLY A 472 -13.67 -1.63 15.92
C GLY A 472 -13.39 -0.90 17.23
N ASP A 473 -13.82 -1.50 18.34
CA ASP A 473 -13.56 -0.96 19.69
C ASP A 473 -12.18 -1.37 20.24
N ASN A 474 -11.51 -2.30 19.56
CA ASN A 474 -10.16 -2.77 19.88
C ASN A 474 -9.14 -2.32 18.82
N PRO A 475 -7.84 -2.21 19.17
CA PRO A 475 -6.79 -1.92 18.19
C PRO A 475 -6.83 -2.89 17.00
N ILE A 476 -6.65 -2.36 15.79
CA ILE A 476 -6.73 -3.13 14.55
C ILE A 476 -5.30 -3.47 14.09
N LYS A 477 -4.96 -4.76 14.08
CA LYS A 477 -3.63 -5.30 13.72
C LYS A 477 -3.68 -6.08 12.41
N SER A 478 -4.49 -5.62 11.47
CA SER A 478 -4.86 -6.38 10.28
C SER A 478 -4.25 -5.81 8.99
N PRO A 479 -2.92 -5.72 8.80
CA PRO A 479 -2.32 -5.15 7.58
C PRO A 479 -2.36 -6.16 6.40
N TYR A 480 -3.56 -6.62 6.06
CA TYR A 480 -3.88 -7.50 4.94
C TYR A 480 -5.23 -7.12 4.33
N TYR A 481 -5.52 -7.59 3.12
CA TYR A 481 -6.78 -7.32 2.45
C TYR A 481 -7.97 -7.99 3.15
N ILE A 482 -9.11 -7.29 3.15
CA ILE A 482 -10.38 -7.88 3.57
C ILE A 482 -10.82 -8.90 2.52
N ASN A 483 -10.93 -10.16 2.94
CA ASN A 483 -11.45 -11.31 2.19
C ASN A 483 -12.73 -11.91 2.80
N GLN A 484 -13.13 -11.40 3.98
CA GLN A 484 -14.41 -11.68 4.62
C GLN A 484 -14.95 -10.34 5.13
N ALA A 485 -15.91 -9.74 4.43
CA ALA A 485 -16.44 -8.41 4.67
C ALA A 485 -17.88 -8.48 5.18
N ASP A 486 -18.21 -7.59 6.11
CA ASP A 486 -19.60 -7.38 6.55
C ASP A 486 -20.40 -6.57 5.52
N PHE A 487 -19.72 -5.73 4.74
CA PHE A 487 -20.29 -4.87 3.72
C PHE A 487 -19.37 -4.79 2.49
N VAL A 488 -19.90 -5.05 1.30
CA VAL A 488 -19.21 -4.82 0.03
C VAL A 488 -20.05 -3.90 -0.85
N ALA A 489 -19.44 -2.87 -1.43
CA ALA A 489 -20.09 -1.99 -2.40
C ALA A 489 -19.38 -2.02 -3.76
N CYS A 490 -20.15 -2.12 -4.83
CA CYS A 490 -19.74 -1.98 -6.21
C CYS A 490 -20.25 -0.65 -6.76
N HIS A 491 -19.37 0.34 -6.89
CA HIS A 491 -19.73 1.69 -7.34
C HIS A 491 -19.76 1.83 -8.87
N ASN A 492 -19.23 0.84 -9.60
CA ASN A 492 -19.26 0.79 -11.06
C ASN A 492 -19.88 -0.53 -11.56
N PRO A 493 -21.06 -0.48 -12.21
CA PRO A 493 -21.77 -1.69 -12.65
C PRO A 493 -20.99 -2.51 -13.69
N ALA A 494 -20.03 -1.90 -14.40
CA ALA A 494 -19.18 -2.62 -15.35
C ALA A 494 -18.46 -3.82 -14.70
N TYR A 495 -18.06 -3.71 -13.43
CA TYR A 495 -17.36 -4.77 -12.70
C TYR A 495 -18.22 -6.02 -12.51
N VAL A 496 -19.55 -5.84 -12.37
CA VAL A 496 -20.52 -6.95 -12.33
C VAL A 496 -20.53 -7.67 -13.67
N THR A 497 -20.68 -6.93 -14.78
CA THR A 497 -20.73 -7.53 -16.13
C THR A 497 -19.41 -8.16 -16.57
N GLN A 498 -18.28 -7.69 -16.03
CA GLN A 498 -16.96 -8.28 -16.26
C GLN A 498 -16.75 -9.59 -15.49
N GLY A 499 -17.63 -9.90 -14.52
CA GLY A 499 -17.55 -11.07 -13.67
C GLY A 499 -16.44 -10.97 -12.62
N MET A 500 -16.17 -9.77 -12.10
CA MET A 500 -15.23 -9.61 -10.98
C MET A 500 -15.79 -10.24 -9.71
N LYS A 501 -14.94 -10.97 -8.98
CA LYS A 501 -15.30 -11.70 -7.76
C LYS A 501 -15.40 -10.73 -6.57
N MET A 502 -16.56 -10.07 -6.44
CA MET A 502 -16.80 -9.08 -5.38
C MET A 502 -17.64 -9.65 -4.24
N VAL A 503 -18.75 -10.31 -4.57
CA VAL A 503 -19.73 -10.77 -3.57
C VAL A 503 -19.21 -11.96 -2.75
N GLN A 504 -18.26 -12.71 -3.31
CA GLN A 504 -17.62 -13.85 -2.67
C GLN A 504 -16.81 -13.47 -1.42
N ASP A 505 -16.44 -12.19 -1.29
CA ASP A 505 -15.81 -11.68 -0.07
C ASP A 505 -16.84 -11.35 1.01
N VAL A 506 -18.15 -11.37 0.75
CA VAL A 506 -19.17 -10.99 1.74
C VAL A 506 -19.45 -12.17 2.69
N LYS A 507 -19.38 -11.92 4.00
CA LYS A 507 -19.77 -12.89 5.04
C LYS A 507 -21.24 -13.33 4.86
N PRO A 508 -21.62 -14.57 5.23
CA PRO A 508 -23.02 -14.98 5.22
C PRO A 508 -23.91 -14.01 6.01
N GLY A 509 -25.04 -13.59 5.42
CA GLY A 509 -25.93 -12.56 5.97
C GLY A 509 -25.45 -11.12 5.85
N GLY A 510 -24.25 -10.88 5.31
CA GLY A 510 -23.68 -9.55 5.07
C GLY A 510 -24.36 -8.81 3.92
N VAL A 511 -23.90 -7.58 3.66
CA VAL A 511 -24.53 -6.67 2.68
C VAL A 511 -23.69 -6.57 1.41
N PHE A 512 -24.34 -6.67 0.25
CA PHE A 512 -23.75 -6.34 -1.05
C PHE A 512 -24.57 -5.25 -1.73
N MET A 513 -23.95 -4.11 -2.03
CA MET A 513 -24.61 -2.96 -2.67
C MET A 513 -24.04 -2.72 -4.08
N ILE A 514 -24.90 -2.51 -5.07
CA ILE A 514 -24.51 -2.23 -6.46
C ILE A 514 -25.08 -0.87 -6.91
N ASN A 515 -24.20 0.05 -7.31
CA ASN A 515 -24.62 1.28 -7.99
C ASN A 515 -24.94 0.97 -9.46
N CYS A 516 -26.22 1.03 -9.86
CA CYS A 516 -26.64 0.76 -11.22
C CYS A 516 -28.02 1.38 -11.53
N GLN A 517 -28.35 1.45 -12.82
CA GLN A 517 -29.66 1.91 -13.32
C GLN A 517 -30.62 0.74 -13.59
N TRP A 518 -30.20 -0.49 -13.27
CA TRP A 518 -30.90 -1.70 -13.67
C TRP A 518 -32.16 -1.95 -12.84
N SER A 519 -33.22 -2.43 -13.49
CA SER A 519 -34.33 -3.07 -12.78
C SER A 519 -33.91 -4.41 -12.17
N ASP A 520 -34.76 -5.01 -11.34
CA ASP A 520 -34.49 -6.33 -10.75
C ASP A 520 -34.37 -7.41 -11.85
N GLU A 521 -35.14 -7.30 -12.94
CA GLU A 521 -35.07 -8.20 -14.10
C GLU A 521 -33.76 -8.02 -14.88
N GLU A 522 -33.35 -6.78 -15.14
CA GLU A 522 -32.07 -6.51 -15.79
C GLU A 522 -30.90 -6.96 -14.94
N LEU A 523 -30.96 -6.74 -13.62
CA LEU A 523 -29.96 -7.22 -12.67
C LEU A 523 -29.83 -8.75 -12.71
N GLU A 524 -30.95 -9.47 -12.82
CA GLU A 524 -30.94 -10.91 -13.03
C GLU A 524 -30.21 -11.30 -14.31
N GLU A 525 -30.35 -10.57 -15.42
CA GLU A 525 -29.58 -10.88 -16.64
C GLU A 525 -28.09 -10.54 -16.52
N LYS A 526 -27.72 -9.49 -15.77
CA LYS A 526 -26.34 -9.01 -15.67
C LYS A 526 -25.47 -9.76 -14.67
N LEU A 527 -26.05 -10.31 -13.60
CA LEU A 527 -25.30 -11.09 -12.62
C LEU A 527 -24.93 -12.47 -13.19
N ASN A 528 -23.66 -12.84 -13.03
CA ASN A 528 -23.20 -14.15 -13.45
C ASN A 528 -23.72 -15.27 -12.52
N ALA A 529 -23.73 -16.50 -13.01
CA ALA A 529 -24.25 -17.66 -12.29
C ALA A 529 -23.56 -17.87 -10.93
N GLU A 530 -22.24 -17.65 -10.86
CA GLU A 530 -21.46 -17.79 -9.63
C GLU A 530 -21.88 -16.78 -8.54
N ALA A 531 -22.05 -15.50 -8.88
CA ALA A 531 -22.49 -14.48 -7.93
C ALA A 531 -23.92 -14.74 -7.44
N LYS A 532 -24.84 -15.11 -8.35
CA LYS A 532 -26.23 -15.46 -7.99
C LYS A 532 -26.27 -16.59 -6.97
N LYS A 533 -25.51 -17.66 -7.24
CA LYS A 533 -25.40 -18.81 -6.35
C LYS A 533 -24.85 -18.43 -4.99
N TYR A 534 -23.76 -17.67 -4.95
CA TYR A 534 -23.17 -17.23 -3.69
C TYR A 534 -24.15 -16.36 -2.86
N ILE A 535 -24.85 -15.43 -3.51
CA ILE A 535 -25.85 -14.57 -2.86
C ILE A 535 -26.95 -15.40 -2.21
N ALA A 536 -27.49 -16.39 -2.93
CA ALA A 536 -28.59 -17.22 -2.45
C ALA A 536 -28.15 -18.23 -1.38
N ASP A 537 -27.01 -18.88 -1.55
CA ASP A 537 -26.51 -19.90 -0.61
C ASP A 537 -26.08 -19.28 0.73
N ASN A 538 -25.61 -18.03 0.73
CA ASN A 538 -25.11 -17.34 1.93
C ASN A 538 -26.09 -16.32 2.51
N ASN A 539 -27.33 -16.25 2.00
CA ASN A 539 -28.36 -15.29 2.42
C ASN A 539 -27.86 -13.84 2.42
N ILE A 540 -27.13 -13.45 1.36
CA ILE A 540 -26.56 -12.10 1.24
C ILE A 540 -27.68 -11.09 1.07
N GLN A 541 -27.59 -9.97 1.78
CA GLN A 541 -28.53 -8.86 1.65
C GLN A 541 -28.12 -8.00 0.46
N LEU A 542 -28.79 -8.20 -0.67
CA LEU A 542 -28.51 -7.50 -1.93
C LEU A 542 -29.29 -6.18 -2.03
N TYR A 543 -28.57 -5.09 -2.32
CA TYR A 543 -29.13 -3.76 -2.52
C TYR A 543 -28.67 -3.15 -3.86
N THR A 544 -29.55 -2.41 -4.51
CA THR A 544 -29.18 -1.53 -5.64
C THR A 544 -29.42 -0.06 -5.29
N ILE A 545 -28.68 0.83 -5.95
CA ILE A 545 -28.88 2.27 -5.87
C ILE A 545 -28.59 2.90 -7.23
N ASN A 546 -29.51 3.74 -7.72
CA ASN A 546 -29.27 4.51 -8.94
C ASN A 546 -28.68 5.89 -8.60
N ALA A 547 -27.41 5.90 -8.18
CA ALA A 547 -26.74 7.16 -7.83
C ALA A 547 -26.40 8.01 -9.06
N ILE A 548 -26.37 7.41 -10.27
CA ILE A 548 -26.01 8.08 -11.53
C ILE A 548 -27.09 9.08 -11.92
N ASP A 549 -28.32 8.62 -12.10
CA ASP A 549 -29.42 9.52 -12.48
C ASP A 549 -29.73 10.50 -11.36
N LYS A 550 -29.59 10.05 -10.11
CA LYS A 550 -29.81 10.92 -8.95
C LYS A 550 -28.80 12.06 -8.85
N ALA A 551 -27.54 11.80 -9.19
CA ALA A 551 -26.52 12.85 -9.26
C ALA A 551 -26.83 13.86 -10.38
N ILE A 552 -27.36 13.42 -11.53
CA ILE A 552 -27.77 14.31 -12.62
C ILE A 552 -28.95 15.18 -12.20
N GLU A 553 -29.98 14.60 -11.58
CA GLU A 553 -31.16 15.32 -11.08
C GLU A 553 -30.80 16.42 -10.07
N ILE A 554 -29.84 16.15 -9.19
CA ILE A 554 -29.37 17.09 -8.15
C ILE A 554 -28.38 18.13 -8.71
N GLY A 555 -27.89 17.95 -9.94
CA GLY A 555 -26.91 18.83 -10.59
C GLY A 555 -25.45 18.48 -10.29
N MET A 556 -25.18 17.37 -9.61
CA MET A 556 -23.82 16.86 -9.31
C MET A 556 -23.11 16.29 -10.56
N GLY A 557 -23.82 16.12 -11.67
CA GLY A 557 -23.31 15.58 -12.92
C GLY A 557 -22.83 14.14 -12.73
N LYS A 558 -21.56 13.86 -13.02
CA LYS A 558 -20.97 12.52 -12.90
C LYS A 558 -20.52 12.13 -11.47
N ARG A 559 -20.75 12.97 -10.46
CA ARG A 559 -20.25 12.75 -9.08
C ARG A 559 -21.28 12.03 -8.23
N THR A 560 -21.11 10.72 -8.06
CA THR A 560 -22.00 9.85 -7.27
C THR A 560 -21.49 9.62 -5.84
N ASN A 561 -20.24 9.98 -5.54
CA ASN A 561 -19.54 9.65 -4.31
C ASN A 561 -20.29 10.07 -3.02
N THR A 562 -20.87 11.27 -2.95
CA THR A 562 -21.61 11.74 -1.77
C THR A 562 -22.88 10.91 -1.51
N ILE A 563 -23.59 10.54 -2.57
CA ILE A 563 -24.81 9.71 -2.48
C ILE A 563 -24.46 8.31 -1.97
N LEU A 564 -23.42 7.69 -2.56
CA LEU A 564 -22.95 6.36 -2.20
C LEU A 564 -22.35 6.31 -0.79
N GLN A 565 -21.69 7.39 -0.36
CA GLN A 565 -21.18 7.52 1.01
C GLN A 565 -22.32 7.50 2.04
N SER A 566 -23.42 8.18 1.76
CA SER A 566 -24.60 8.20 2.65
C SER A 566 -25.28 6.82 2.72
N ALA A 567 -25.41 6.15 1.57
CA ALA A 567 -25.91 4.77 1.50
C ALA A 567 -25.03 3.80 2.31
N PHE A 568 -23.71 3.98 2.30
CA PHE A 568 -22.80 3.21 3.16
C PHE A 568 -23.12 3.39 4.65
N PHE A 569 -23.23 4.62 5.15
CA PHE A 569 -23.56 4.84 6.57
C PHE A 569 -24.92 4.23 6.96
N LYS A 570 -25.88 4.25 6.03
CA LYS A 570 -27.20 3.64 6.25
C LYS A 570 -27.14 2.11 6.34
N LEU A 571 -26.37 1.47 5.46
CA LEU A 571 -26.38 0.00 5.30
C LEU A 571 -25.32 -0.71 6.15
N ALA A 572 -24.17 -0.10 6.38
CA ALA A 572 -23.08 -0.71 7.13
C ALA A 572 -23.31 -0.67 8.65
N ASP A 573 -24.18 0.23 9.13
CA ASP A 573 -24.54 0.40 10.55
C ASP A 573 -23.31 0.55 11.47
N VAL A 574 -22.35 1.36 11.02
CA VAL A 574 -21.11 1.66 11.78
C VAL A 574 -21.32 2.74 12.84
N MET A 575 -22.35 3.56 12.68
CA MET A 575 -22.79 4.59 13.62
C MET A 575 -24.24 4.99 13.33
N PRO A 576 -24.95 5.66 14.27
CA PRO A 576 -26.33 6.12 14.04
C PRO A 576 -26.43 7.02 12.81
N ILE A 577 -27.38 6.74 11.93
CA ILE A 577 -27.52 7.42 10.64
C ILE A 577 -27.72 8.93 10.78
N ASP A 578 -28.52 9.39 11.75
CA ASP A 578 -28.78 10.81 11.95
C ASP A 578 -27.50 11.58 12.30
N GLN A 579 -26.62 10.97 13.11
CA GLN A 579 -25.31 11.53 13.45
C GLN A 579 -24.37 11.51 12.24
N ALA A 580 -24.38 10.42 11.46
CA ALA A 580 -23.58 10.34 10.24
C ALA A 580 -23.96 11.44 9.24
N VAL A 581 -25.26 11.67 9.03
CA VAL A 581 -25.77 12.75 8.16
C VAL A 581 -25.32 14.12 8.66
N GLU A 582 -25.40 14.38 9.97
CA GLU A 582 -24.92 15.62 10.57
C GLU A 582 -23.43 15.86 10.29
N TYR A 583 -22.59 14.86 10.58
CA TYR A 583 -21.14 14.96 10.38
C TYR A 583 -20.75 15.07 8.91
N MET A 584 -21.46 14.37 8.01
CA MET A 584 -21.26 14.51 6.57
C MET A 584 -21.59 15.92 6.09
N LYS A 585 -22.70 16.51 6.55
CA LYS A 585 -23.07 17.90 6.23
C LYS A 585 -22.04 18.89 6.79
N ALA A 586 -21.57 18.70 8.02
CA ALA A 586 -20.50 19.52 8.61
C ALA A 586 -19.19 19.42 7.81
N ALA A 587 -18.79 18.21 7.40
CA ALA A 587 -17.61 17.99 6.58
C ALA A 587 -17.73 18.61 5.17
N ALA A 588 -18.91 18.53 4.55
CA ALA A 588 -19.20 19.16 3.27
C ALA A 588 -19.09 20.69 3.36
N LYS A 589 -19.65 21.30 4.42
CA LYS A 589 -19.53 22.75 4.67
C LYS A 589 -18.07 23.17 4.87
N LYS A 590 -17.29 22.41 5.66
CA LYS A 590 -15.86 22.69 5.87
C LYS A 590 -15.05 22.58 4.57
N SER A 591 -15.34 21.58 3.75
CA SER A 591 -14.59 21.29 2.51
C SER A 591 -14.97 22.19 1.35
N TYR A 592 -16.25 22.58 1.25
CA TYR A 592 -16.80 23.26 0.08
C TYR A 592 -17.35 24.66 0.37
N GLY A 593 -17.33 25.14 1.61
CA GLY A 593 -17.83 26.49 1.95
C GLY A 593 -17.15 27.60 1.17
N LYS A 594 -15.86 27.44 0.82
CA LYS A 594 -15.13 28.39 -0.05
C LYS A 594 -15.61 28.40 -1.52
N LYS A 595 -16.43 27.42 -1.93
CA LYS A 595 -16.97 27.29 -3.29
C LYS A 595 -18.39 27.86 -3.45
N GLY A 596 -18.98 28.39 -2.38
CA GLY A 596 -20.32 29.00 -2.38
C GLY A 596 -21.42 28.10 -1.82
N ASP A 597 -22.49 28.71 -1.33
CA ASP A 597 -23.59 28.03 -0.63
C ASP A 597 -24.36 27.06 -1.55
N ASP A 598 -24.47 27.37 -2.85
CA ASP A 598 -25.12 26.49 -3.83
C ASP A 598 -24.42 25.12 -3.89
N VAL A 599 -23.08 25.10 -3.91
CA VAL A 599 -22.30 23.85 -3.93
C VAL A 599 -22.48 23.07 -2.63
N VAL A 600 -22.58 23.76 -1.50
CA VAL A 600 -22.84 23.13 -0.19
C VAL A 600 -24.24 22.52 -0.18
N GLN A 601 -25.26 23.26 -0.64
CA GLN A 601 -26.64 22.79 -0.69
C GLN A 601 -26.81 21.59 -1.63
N MET A 602 -26.14 21.58 -2.79
CA MET A 602 -26.12 20.41 -3.67
C MET A 602 -25.56 19.16 -2.97
N ASN A 603 -24.52 19.32 -2.17
CA ASN A 603 -23.98 18.21 -1.38
C ASN A 603 -24.96 17.77 -0.28
N TYR A 604 -25.67 18.70 0.37
CA TYR A 604 -26.69 18.35 1.37
C TYR A 604 -27.82 17.53 0.75
N ASN A 605 -28.33 17.97 -0.39
CA ASN A 605 -29.36 17.24 -1.14
C ASN A 605 -28.86 15.85 -1.56
N ALA A 606 -27.58 15.72 -1.95
CA ALA A 606 -26.98 14.43 -2.29
C ALA A 606 -26.83 13.49 -1.08
N ILE A 607 -26.50 14.03 0.10
CA ILE A 607 -26.44 13.25 1.36
C ILE A 607 -27.83 12.71 1.69
N ASP A 608 -28.84 13.57 1.67
CA ASP A 608 -30.23 13.20 2.01
C ASP A 608 -30.77 12.16 1.01
N ALA A 609 -30.55 12.36 -0.29
CA ALA A 609 -30.97 11.42 -1.32
C ALA A 609 -30.32 10.03 -1.16
N GLY A 610 -29.07 9.94 -0.71
CA GLY A 610 -28.39 8.66 -0.53
C GLY A 610 -28.93 7.81 0.61
N VAL A 611 -29.59 8.41 1.61
CA VAL A 611 -30.24 7.68 2.71
C VAL A 611 -31.47 6.93 2.21
N ASP A 612 -32.24 7.55 1.31
CA ASP A 612 -33.55 7.07 0.87
C ASP A 612 -33.51 6.26 -0.44
N ALA A 613 -32.45 6.42 -1.26
CA ALA A 613 -32.39 5.86 -2.61
C ALA A 613 -31.98 4.38 -2.71
N VAL A 614 -31.73 3.70 -1.58
CA VAL A 614 -31.34 2.28 -1.58
C VAL A 614 -32.57 1.38 -1.76
N HIS A 615 -32.54 0.49 -2.76
CA HIS A 615 -33.55 -0.52 -3.03
C HIS A 615 -33.05 -1.89 -2.58
N LYS A 616 -33.87 -2.63 -1.81
CA LYS A 616 -33.55 -4.00 -1.39
C LYS A 616 -34.07 -4.97 -2.43
N VAL A 617 -33.18 -5.75 -3.04
CA VAL A 617 -33.54 -6.73 -4.07
C VAL A 617 -34.09 -7.99 -3.40
N ASN A 618 -35.22 -8.49 -3.90
CA ASN A 618 -35.75 -9.78 -3.49
C ASN A 618 -34.99 -10.89 -4.23
N VAL A 619 -34.13 -11.63 -3.52
CA VAL A 619 -33.35 -12.73 -4.10
C VAL A 619 -34.27 -13.93 -4.36
N PRO A 620 -34.48 -14.36 -5.61
CA PRO A 620 -35.35 -15.49 -5.91
C PRO A 620 -34.67 -16.83 -5.58
N ASP A 621 -35.46 -17.84 -5.18
CA ASP A 621 -34.95 -19.18 -4.88
C ASP A 621 -34.25 -19.87 -6.07
N SER A 622 -34.59 -19.47 -7.31
CA SER A 622 -33.93 -19.95 -8.53
C SER A 622 -32.43 -19.70 -8.54
N TRP A 623 -31.95 -18.66 -7.84
CA TRP A 623 -30.53 -18.33 -7.77
C TRP A 623 -29.69 -19.35 -6.99
N LYS A 624 -30.29 -20.24 -6.19
CA LYS A 624 -29.56 -21.37 -5.57
C LYS A 624 -29.01 -22.35 -6.61
N ASN A 625 -29.69 -22.44 -7.77
CA ASN A 625 -29.31 -23.28 -8.90
C ASN A 625 -29.47 -22.49 -10.22
N PRO A 626 -28.63 -21.47 -10.46
CA PRO A 626 -28.76 -20.62 -11.63
C PRO A 626 -28.30 -21.36 -12.88
N THR A 627 -28.88 -21.01 -14.03
CA THR A 627 -28.43 -21.49 -15.34
C THR A 627 -26.96 -21.08 -15.56
N PRO A 628 -26.09 -21.95 -16.10
CA PRO A 628 -24.72 -21.58 -16.43
C PRO A 628 -24.64 -20.39 -17.38
N ASP A 629 -23.64 -19.54 -17.19
CA ASP A 629 -23.37 -18.42 -18.08
C ASP A 629 -23.09 -18.90 -19.52
N ALA A 630 -23.54 -18.14 -20.51
CA ALA A 630 -23.26 -18.45 -21.91
C ALA A 630 -21.75 -18.46 -22.17
N ALA A 631 -21.29 -19.39 -23.01
CA ALA A 631 -19.89 -19.44 -23.42
C ALA A 631 -19.49 -18.14 -24.13
N LYS A 632 -18.37 -17.54 -23.69
CA LYS A 632 -17.82 -16.37 -24.35
C LYS A 632 -17.36 -16.73 -25.76
N PRO A 633 -17.51 -15.82 -26.75
CA PRO A 633 -16.92 -16.01 -28.07
C PRO A 633 -15.43 -16.30 -27.99
N ALA A 634 -14.92 -17.12 -28.93
CA ALA A 634 -13.49 -17.38 -29.02
C ALA A 634 -12.74 -16.08 -29.37
N LEU A 635 -11.58 -15.87 -28.73
CA LEU A 635 -10.70 -14.75 -29.05
C LEU A 635 -9.98 -15.03 -30.38
N GLU A 636 -10.06 -14.08 -31.30
CA GLU A 636 -9.38 -14.13 -32.60
C GLU A 636 -8.08 -13.29 -32.58
N GLY A 637 -7.14 -13.59 -33.48
CA GLY A 637 -5.89 -12.84 -33.65
C GLY A 637 -4.65 -13.72 -33.60
N ARG A 638 -3.49 -13.11 -33.33
CA ARG A 638 -2.21 -13.83 -33.29
C ARG A 638 -2.21 -14.87 -32.15
N PRO A 639 -1.89 -16.16 -32.40
CA PRO A 639 -2.03 -17.22 -31.40
C PRO A 639 -1.29 -16.95 -30.08
N GLU A 640 -0.08 -16.40 -30.14
CA GLU A 640 0.73 -16.06 -28.98
C GLU A 640 0.10 -14.96 -28.12
N VAL A 641 -0.49 -13.94 -28.76
CA VAL A 641 -1.19 -12.85 -28.07
C VAL A 641 -2.47 -13.39 -27.43
N VAL A 642 -3.24 -14.20 -28.16
CA VAL A 642 -4.48 -14.81 -27.64
C VAL A 642 -4.20 -15.70 -26.43
N LYS A 643 -3.12 -16.51 -26.48
CA LYS A 643 -2.68 -17.33 -25.34
C LYS A 643 -2.33 -16.45 -24.13
N MET A 644 -1.54 -15.40 -24.33
CA MET A 644 -1.17 -14.46 -23.27
C MET A 644 -2.40 -13.75 -22.69
N VAL A 645 -3.34 -13.34 -23.53
CA VAL A 645 -4.58 -12.67 -23.11
C VAL A 645 -5.40 -13.60 -22.23
N LYS A 646 -5.67 -14.82 -22.70
CA LYS A 646 -6.49 -15.80 -21.99
C LYS A 646 -5.87 -16.24 -20.67
N ASN A 647 -4.57 -16.53 -20.68
CA ASN A 647 -3.91 -17.18 -19.54
C ASN A 647 -3.36 -16.18 -18.51
N LEU A 648 -3.05 -14.95 -18.92
CA LEU A 648 -2.46 -13.93 -18.04
C LEU A 648 -3.32 -12.68 -17.94
N LEU A 649 -3.61 -12.00 -19.06
CA LEU A 649 -4.29 -10.70 -19.03
C LEU A 649 -5.69 -10.79 -18.42
N GLU A 650 -6.49 -11.79 -18.80
CA GLU A 650 -7.87 -11.94 -18.34
C GLU A 650 -7.96 -12.17 -16.82
N PRO A 651 -7.23 -13.13 -16.21
CA PRO A 651 -7.18 -13.28 -14.76
C PRO A 651 -6.70 -12.01 -14.05
N ILE A 652 -5.62 -11.39 -14.53
CA ILE A 652 -5.04 -10.18 -13.93
C ILE A 652 -6.04 -9.02 -13.98
N SER A 653 -6.70 -8.81 -15.13
CA SER A 653 -7.65 -7.71 -15.33
C SER A 653 -8.93 -7.84 -14.51
N LYS A 654 -9.23 -9.05 -14.02
CA LYS A 654 -10.36 -9.32 -13.12
C LYS A 654 -9.96 -9.30 -11.64
N MET A 655 -8.76 -8.81 -11.33
CA MET A 655 -8.18 -8.80 -9.99
C MET A 655 -7.98 -10.21 -9.40
N ASP A 656 -7.75 -11.22 -10.25
CA ASP A 656 -7.49 -12.63 -9.88
C ASP A 656 -6.06 -13.07 -10.25
N GLY A 657 -5.14 -12.11 -10.39
CA GLY A 657 -3.74 -12.37 -10.74
C GLY A 657 -2.98 -13.15 -9.65
N ASP A 658 -3.42 -13.06 -8.39
CA ASP A 658 -2.84 -13.82 -7.27
C ASP A 658 -3.05 -15.34 -7.39
N SER A 659 -4.04 -15.78 -8.18
CA SER A 659 -4.29 -17.21 -8.44
C SER A 659 -3.30 -17.83 -9.44
N LEU A 660 -2.57 -17.00 -10.20
CA LEU A 660 -1.63 -17.48 -11.22
C LEU A 660 -0.40 -18.08 -10.54
N PRO A 661 -0.04 -19.35 -10.84
CA PRO A 661 1.14 -19.98 -10.28
C PRO A 661 2.42 -19.49 -10.95
N VAL A 662 3.58 -19.85 -10.39
CA VAL A 662 4.89 -19.52 -10.98
C VAL A 662 5.04 -20.07 -12.41
N SER A 663 4.48 -21.26 -12.70
CA SER A 663 4.51 -21.84 -14.05
C SER A 663 3.86 -20.96 -15.13
N ALA A 664 2.91 -20.09 -14.75
CA ALA A 664 2.25 -19.18 -15.68
C ALA A 664 3.23 -18.17 -16.31
N PHE A 665 4.37 -17.92 -15.67
CA PHE A 665 5.42 -17.00 -16.13
C PHE A 665 6.69 -17.72 -16.62
N SER A 666 6.68 -19.05 -16.72
CA SER A 666 7.87 -19.83 -17.08
C SER A 666 8.31 -19.67 -18.54
N GLU A 667 7.41 -19.22 -19.43
CA GLU A 667 7.75 -18.90 -20.83
C GLU A 667 8.39 -17.52 -20.98
N ASN A 668 8.31 -16.67 -19.95
CA ASN A 668 8.84 -15.32 -19.93
C ASN A 668 9.51 -14.96 -18.58
N PRO A 669 10.50 -15.76 -18.13
CA PRO A 669 11.16 -15.55 -16.84
C PRO A 669 11.94 -14.22 -16.75
N ASN A 670 12.21 -13.59 -17.90
CA ASN A 670 12.86 -12.28 -18.02
C ASN A 670 11.86 -11.10 -18.05
N GLY A 671 10.55 -11.35 -17.92
CA GLY A 671 9.52 -10.32 -17.93
C GLY A 671 9.10 -9.82 -19.32
N GLN A 672 9.47 -10.50 -20.41
CA GLN A 672 8.99 -10.15 -21.76
C GLN A 672 7.54 -10.58 -22.00
N PHE A 673 6.79 -9.81 -22.79
CA PHE A 673 5.38 -10.07 -23.12
C PHE A 673 5.09 -9.76 -24.59
N GLU A 674 4.03 -10.38 -25.11
CA GLU A 674 3.58 -10.17 -26.49
C GLU A 674 2.94 -8.77 -26.69
N LEU A 675 3.16 -8.18 -27.86
CA LEU A 675 2.56 -6.88 -28.21
C LEU A 675 1.09 -7.02 -28.66
N GLY A 676 0.28 -5.99 -28.39
CA GLY A 676 -1.09 -5.87 -28.92
C GLY A 676 -2.21 -6.41 -28.02
N ALA A 677 -1.89 -6.90 -26.82
CA ALA A 677 -2.86 -7.40 -25.85
C ALA A 677 -3.91 -6.36 -25.41
N ALA A 678 -3.59 -5.07 -25.43
CA ALA A 678 -4.53 -4.00 -25.07
C ALA A 678 -5.81 -3.99 -25.96
N ALA A 679 -5.72 -4.53 -27.18
CA ALA A 679 -6.88 -4.64 -28.07
C ALA A 679 -7.99 -5.56 -27.52
N TYR A 680 -7.70 -6.38 -26.51
CA TYR A 680 -8.64 -7.34 -25.92
C TYR A 680 -9.25 -6.85 -24.59
N GLU A 681 -8.75 -5.76 -23.99
CA GLU A 681 -9.22 -5.33 -22.67
C GLU A 681 -10.67 -4.83 -22.67
N LYS A 682 -11.04 -4.02 -23.67
CA LYS A 682 -12.43 -3.55 -23.89
C LYS A 682 -13.10 -3.05 -22.61
N ARG A 683 -12.41 -2.16 -21.89
CA ARG A 683 -12.68 -1.75 -20.50
C ARG A 683 -14.09 -1.17 -20.28
N GLY A 684 -14.64 -0.45 -21.25
CA GLY A 684 -15.99 0.11 -21.19
C GLY A 684 -16.20 1.13 -20.06
N THR A 685 -15.17 1.92 -19.72
CA THR A 685 -15.20 2.84 -18.56
C THR A 685 -15.75 4.24 -18.85
N ALA A 686 -16.02 4.57 -20.12
CA ALA A 686 -16.56 5.86 -20.50
C ALA A 686 -18.06 5.98 -20.16
N VAL A 687 -18.46 7.10 -19.57
CA VAL A 687 -19.88 7.42 -19.34
C VAL A 687 -20.57 7.86 -20.64
N THR A 688 -19.83 8.51 -21.55
CA THR A 688 -20.31 8.98 -22.85
C THR A 688 -19.27 8.68 -23.93
N VAL A 689 -19.71 8.47 -25.18
CA VAL A 689 -18.83 8.23 -26.33
C VAL A 689 -19.26 9.08 -27.53
N PRO A 690 -18.33 9.52 -28.39
CA PRO A 690 -18.68 10.33 -29.55
C PRO A 690 -19.55 9.54 -30.54
N THR A 691 -20.55 10.21 -31.12
CA THR A 691 -21.37 9.65 -32.20
C THR A 691 -21.08 10.40 -33.49
N TRP A 692 -20.75 9.66 -34.54
CA TRP A 692 -20.44 10.25 -35.84
C TRP A 692 -21.72 10.70 -36.59
N ASP A 693 -21.65 11.91 -37.14
CA ASP A 693 -22.63 12.55 -38.01
C ASP A 693 -22.03 12.71 -39.43
N PRO A 694 -22.43 11.85 -40.39
CA PRO A 694 -21.87 11.84 -41.75
C PRO A 694 -22.13 13.13 -42.53
N GLU A 695 -23.26 13.81 -42.28
CA GLU A 695 -23.67 14.99 -43.03
C GLU A 695 -22.77 16.18 -42.72
N LYS A 696 -22.45 16.35 -41.43
CA LYS A 696 -21.58 17.44 -40.92
C LYS A 696 -20.09 17.15 -41.08
N CYS A 697 -19.71 15.89 -41.29
CA CYS A 697 -18.31 15.50 -41.37
C CYS A 697 -17.67 15.98 -42.69
N ILE A 698 -16.53 16.69 -42.57
CA ILE A 698 -15.71 17.14 -43.71
C ILE A 698 -14.53 16.22 -44.02
N GLN A 699 -14.40 15.08 -43.33
CA GLN A 699 -13.35 14.05 -43.55
C GLN A 699 -11.91 14.55 -43.33
N CYS A 700 -11.71 15.51 -42.44
CA CYS A 700 -10.37 16.03 -42.11
C CYS A 700 -9.50 15.08 -41.26
N ASN A 701 -10.07 13.97 -40.77
CA ASN A 701 -9.43 13.00 -39.85
C ASN A 701 -8.86 13.59 -38.54
N GLN A 702 -9.13 14.86 -38.23
CA GLN A 702 -8.61 15.49 -37.01
C GLN A 702 -9.08 14.79 -35.74
N CYS A 703 -10.33 14.31 -35.69
CA CYS A 703 -10.84 13.59 -34.53
C CYS A 703 -10.07 12.30 -34.23
N ALA A 704 -9.61 11.57 -35.27
CA ALA A 704 -8.74 10.41 -35.11
C ALA A 704 -7.32 10.82 -34.71
N PHE A 705 -6.79 11.90 -35.29
CA PHE A 705 -5.45 12.41 -34.97
C PHE A 705 -5.32 12.86 -33.51
N VAL A 706 -6.34 13.55 -32.97
CA VAL A 706 -6.32 14.04 -31.58
C VAL A 706 -6.72 12.97 -30.55
N CYS A 707 -7.18 11.80 -30.99
CA CYS A 707 -7.58 10.74 -30.09
C CYS A 707 -6.36 10.13 -29.41
N SER A 708 -6.23 10.36 -28.10
CA SER A 708 -5.11 9.86 -27.28
C SER A 708 -5.11 8.33 -27.09
N HIS A 709 -6.15 7.63 -27.53
CA HIS A 709 -6.33 6.18 -27.34
C HIS A 709 -6.59 5.42 -28.66
N ALA A 710 -6.54 6.10 -29.81
CA ALA A 710 -6.87 5.54 -31.12
C ALA A 710 -8.23 4.81 -31.16
N THR A 711 -9.25 5.36 -30.50
CA THR A 711 -10.59 4.75 -30.36
C THR A 711 -11.53 5.20 -31.47
N ILE A 712 -11.31 6.35 -32.08
CA ILE A 712 -12.04 6.86 -33.24
C ILE A 712 -11.12 6.81 -34.47
N ARG A 713 -11.54 6.11 -35.53
CA ARG A 713 -10.70 5.84 -36.70
C ARG A 713 -11.48 6.02 -38.02
N PRO A 714 -10.87 6.65 -39.04
CA PRO A 714 -11.40 6.65 -40.39
C PRO A 714 -11.20 5.29 -41.03
N TYR A 715 -12.20 4.85 -41.79
CA TYR A 715 -12.11 3.69 -42.67
C TYR A 715 -12.60 4.08 -44.06
N MET A 716 -11.91 3.55 -45.07
CA MET A 716 -12.29 3.63 -46.48
C MET A 716 -12.74 2.23 -46.89
N LEU A 717 -13.98 2.09 -47.31
CA LEU A 717 -14.63 0.80 -47.58
C LEU A 717 -14.95 0.70 -49.07
N SER A 718 -14.56 -0.41 -49.70
CA SER A 718 -14.95 -0.77 -51.06
C SER A 718 -16.44 -1.10 -51.14
N GLU A 719 -16.98 -1.23 -52.35
CA GLU A 719 -18.39 -1.59 -52.53
C GLU A 719 -18.74 -2.95 -51.92
N ASP A 720 -17.83 -3.93 -52.03
CA ASP A 720 -18.04 -5.26 -51.47
C ASP A 720 -17.98 -5.26 -49.94
N GLU A 721 -17.08 -4.47 -49.34
CA GLU A 721 -17.03 -4.29 -47.88
C GLU A 721 -18.27 -3.57 -47.36
N VAL A 722 -18.83 -2.62 -48.12
CA VAL A 722 -20.10 -1.96 -47.79
C VAL A 722 -21.26 -2.95 -47.81
N LYS A 723 -21.31 -3.87 -48.78
CA LYS A 723 -22.33 -4.93 -48.85
C LYS A 723 -22.21 -5.94 -47.70
N ALA A 724 -20.99 -6.23 -47.27
CA ALA A 724 -20.71 -7.14 -46.15
C ALA A 724 -20.86 -6.49 -44.76
N ALA A 725 -20.97 -5.15 -44.69
CA ALA A 725 -21.02 -4.42 -43.45
C ALA A 725 -22.35 -4.62 -42.69
N PRO A 726 -22.36 -4.45 -41.35
CA PRO A 726 -23.58 -4.48 -40.55
C PRO A 726 -24.63 -3.47 -41.04
N ALA A 727 -25.90 -3.82 -40.96
CA ALA A 727 -27.00 -2.98 -41.45
C ALA A 727 -27.09 -1.58 -40.81
N ASN A 728 -26.49 -1.40 -39.62
CA ASN A 728 -26.45 -0.13 -38.89
C ASN A 728 -25.21 0.73 -39.18
N ILE A 729 -24.34 0.34 -40.12
CA ILE A 729 -23.17 1.13 -40.49
C ILE A 729 -23.60 2.48 -41.09
N LYS A 730 -22.96 3.56 -40.63
CA LYS A 730 -23.09 4.88 -41.27
C LYS A 730 -22.00 5.05 -42.32
N LEU A 731 -22.33 5.66 -43.45
CA LEU A 731 -21.42 5.84 -44.60
C LEU A 731 -21.56 7.25 -45.17
N ALA A 732 -20.48 7.78 -45.74
CA ALA A 732 -20.46 9.02 -46.52
C ALA A 732 -19.69 8.83 -47.84
N ASP A 733 -20.04 9.60 -48.87
CA ASP A 733 -19.17 9.77 -50.05
C ASP A 733 -17.88 10.47 -49.66
N THR A 734 -16.76 10.14 -50.31
CA THR A 734 -15.48 10.84 -50.08
C THR A 734 -15.57 12.34 -50.38
N LYS A 735 -14.85 13.16 -49.61
CA LYS A 735 -14.82 14.64 -49.74
C LYS A 735 -13.36 15.12 -49.87
N PRO A 736 -12.94 15.67 -51.03
CA PRO A 736 -13.68 15.73 -52.30
C PRO A 736 -13.94 14.31 -52.85
N LYS A 737 -14.95 14.17 -53.72
CA LYS A 737 -15.30 12.88 -54.34
C LYS A 737 -14.18 12.45 -55.28
N ALA A 738 -13.22 11.72 -54.72
CA ALA A 738 -11.95 11.40 -55.36
C ALA A 738 -11.75 9.89 -55.55
N SER A 739 -12.66 9.05 -55.02
CA SER A 739 -12.58 7.60 -55.17
C SER A 739 -13.96 6.92 -55.08
N GLU A 740 -14.01 5.66 -55.51
CA GLU A 740 -15.19 4.79 -55.43
C GLU A 740 -15.45 4.26 -54.01
N TYR A 741 -14.49 4.44 -53.09
CA TYR A 741 -14.63 4.05 -51.70
C TYR A 741 -15.66 4.91 -50.95
N LYS A 742 -16.35 4.29 -49.99
CA LYS A 742 -17.15 4.99 -48.97
C LYS A 742 -16.30 5.29 -47.75
N TYR A 743 -16.54 6.43 -47.15
CA TYR A 743 -15.90 6.83 -45.90
C TYR A 743 -16.80 6.49 -44.71
N THR A 744 -16.23 5.95 -43.64
CA THR A 744 -16.87 5.90 -42.33
C THR A 744 -15.90 6.30 -41.24
N MET A 745 -16.41 7.00 -40.23
CA MET A 745 -15.66 7.25 -39.00
C MET A 745 -16.28 6.39 -37.91
N SER A 746 -15.56 5.36 -37.49
CA SER A 746 -16.03 4.43 -36.46
C SER A 746 -15.35 4.69 -35.13
N VAL A 747 -16.11 4.50 -34.06
CA VAL A 747 -15.65 4.62 -32.67
C VAL A 747 -15.65 3.22 -32.08
N SER A 748 -14.61 2.87 -31.33
CA SER A 748 -14.57 1.72 -30.42
C SER A 748 -15.08 2.19 -29.06
N PRO A 749 -16.37 1.95 -28.70
CA PRO A 749 -16.94 2.54 -27.50
C PRO A 749 -16.29 2.00 -26.22
N LEU A 750 -15.90 0.72 -26.25
CA LEU A 750 -15.33 0.02 -25.10
C LEU A 750 -13.87 0.40 -24.81
N ASP A 751 -13.17 1.00 -25.77
CA ASP A 751 -11.80 1.51 -25.55
C ASP A 751 -11.79 3.04 -25.30
N CYS A 752 -12.92 3.71 -25.54
CA CYS A 752 -13.06 5.16 -25.34
C CYS A 752 -13.01 5.52 -23.85
N MET A 753 -12.54 6.73 -23.53
CA MET A 753 -12.36 7.22 -22.16
C MET A 753 -13.26 8.42 -21.82
N GLY A 754 -14.29 8.67 -22.63
CA GLY A 754 -15.06 9.92 -22.65
C GLY A 754 -14.49 10.90 -23.67
#